data_AF-A0AAD6EUP9-F1
#
_entry.id   AF-A0AAD6EUP9-F1
#
_cell.length_a   1.000
_cell.length_b   1.000
_cell.length_c   1.000
_cell.angle_alpha   90.00
_cell.angle_beta   90.00
_cell.angle_gamma   90.00
#
_symmetry.space_group_name_H-M   'P 1'
#
loop_
_entity.id
_entity.type
_entity.pdbx_description
1 polymer ?
#
loop_
_entity_poly.entity_id
_entity_poly.type
_entity_poly.pdbx_seq_one_letter_code
_entity_poly.pdbx_strand_id
1 'polypeptide(L)'
;MADIDARRIEVLGKAARTFQRRIHAHIARKQFLLLKKSAIDIQSLCRGMLARKTYEMMRREASAIKVQKTLCKYFERNLYLQQQMSAVTLQAGLRAMSVRKEFRFRKETKAAIHIQANWRGHREHLYYKTLQHATLMYQCAWRQRLARRALKQLKMAARETGSLKAAKDQLEKRVEDLTLRLGLEKRSRADYEEAKEKEVMKLREQLHEMQVKVEEAKTAILKERETAKKAYVVKGALIHALLQAEREASEAARKAQAESLKRNEELVKKVEVAEKRMEQLQDTVQRLEEKNSNLEEECKVLRQQAVMPHTAKQMAKYPNRNLFQTETPERIVPIPNGERIHIPFDMGPRLADRKEIEPEEKPQKSLNQKQQENQELLIKSISRDLGFSRGRPIAACMIYRCLLHWRSFEVEKTNIFDRIIQAIGTSIETRDNNDKLAYWLSNSSTLLLLLQKTLKTSGAVHSTPNRHRTSSTSLFSELPSVRGTPESISRALLGGRQVEAKYPALLFKQHLTAFVELIYGIIRDKLKEEIFPLLGLCIQVPSTSHASLIKGTRSHANPPAHQNLMPPWQSIVKSLTTYLDIMKTNFVPPLLVRKVFVQVFSFINVQLFNSLLLRRKCCSFSNGEYVKAGLAELEQWCFDATDEVSFPLFYFF
;
A
#
# COMPACT_ATOMS: atom_id res chain seq x y z
N MET A 1 -96.45 72.96 -96.36
CA MET A 1 -95.86 71.72 -96.90
C MET A 1 -94.38 71.63 -96.56
N ALA A 2 -93.51 72.45 -97.16
CA ALA A 2 -92.05 72.37 -97.01
C ALA A 2 -91.52 72.12 -95.58
N ASP A 3 -92.00 72.85 -94.56
CA ASP A 3 -91.54 72.68 -93.16
C ASP A 3 -91.85 71.29 -92.58
N ILE A 4 -92.95 70.66 -93.02
CA ILE A 4 -93.36 69.32 -92.60
C ILE A 4 -92.38 68.29 -93.17
N ASP A 5 -92.02 68.42 -94.45
CA ASP A 5 -91.05 67.53 -95.10
C ASP A 5 -89.63 67.75 -94.58
N ALA A 6 -89.21 69.00 -94.34
CA ALA A 6 -87.94 69.32 -93.70
C ALA A 6 -87.83 68.66 -92.30
N ARG A 7 -88.88 68.78 -91.48
CA ARG A 7 -88.93 68.18 -90.13
C ARG A 7 -89.03 66.66 -90.18
N ARG A 8 -89.71 66.09 -91.18
CA ARG A 8 -89.74 64.64 -91.47
C ARG A 8 -88.34 64.12 -91.84
N ILE A 9 -87.62 64.82 -92.71
CA ILE A 9 -86.23 64.49 -93.08
C ILE A 9 -85.31 64.59 -91.85
N GLU A 10 -85.47 65.61 -91.01
CA GLU A 10 -84.67 65.76 -89.78
C GLU A 10 -84.89 64.60 -88.80
N VAL A 11 -86.13 64.18 -88.58
CA VAL A 11 -86.49 63.02 -87.73
C VAL A 11 -85.96 61.72 -88.32
N LEU A 12 -86.13 61.48 -89.63
CA LEU A 12 -85.58 60.31 -90.31
C LEU A 12 -84.04 60.28 -90.23
N GLY A 13 -83.37 61.43 -90.42
CA GLY A 13 -81.93 61.58 -90.28
C GLY A 13 -81.43 61.40 -88.84
N LYS A 14 -82.21 61.76 -87.83
CA LYS A 14 -81.93 61.46 -86.40
C LYS A 14 -82.10 59.96 -86.11
N ALA A 15 -83.14 59.32 -86.64
CA ALA A 15 -83.39 57.90 -86.50
C ALA A 15 -82.30 57.06 -87.19
N ALA A 16 -81.96 57.36 -88.45
CA ALA A 16 -80.93 56.68 -89.23
C ALA A 16 -79.54 56.77 -88.55
N ARG A 17 -79.13 57.96 -88.09
CA ARG A 17 -77.88 58.12 -87.33
C ARG A 17 -77.86 57.32 -86.03
N THR A 18 -79.01 57.21 -85.35
CA THR A 18 -79.14 56.39 -84.12
C THR A 18 -79.05 54.90 -84.42
N PHE A 19 -79.67 54.43 -85.51
CA PHE A 19 -79.62 53.04 -85.97
C PHE A 19 -78.21 52.64 -86.43
N GLN A 20 -77.56 53.45 -87.28
CA GLN A 20 -76.18 53.27 -87.71
C GLN A 20 -75.21 53.22 -86.51
N ARG A 21 -75.34 54.17 -85.55
CA ARG A 21 -74.53 54.16 -84.32
C ARG A 21 -74.71 52.87 -83.51
N ARG A 22 -75.94 52.36 -83.38
CA ARG A 22 -76.22 51.08 -82.69
C ARG A 22 -75.62 49.89 -83.43
N ILE A 23 -75.70 49.85 -84.75
CA ILE A 23 -75.08 48.79 -85.57
C ILE A 23 -73.56 48.83 -85.47
N HIS A 24 -72.92 49.99 -85.64
CA HIS A 24 -71.47 50.12 -85.54
C HIS A 24 -70.97 49.72 -84.14
N ALA A 25 -71.66 50.13 -83.07
CA ALA A 25 -71.36 49.71 -81.71
C ALA A 25 -71.55 48.20 -81.49
N HIS A 26 -72.58 47.58 -82.10
CA HIS A 26 -72.77 46.13 -82.04
C HIS A 26 -71.65 45.36 -82.76
N ILE A 27 -71.27 45.79 -83.97
CA ILE A 27 -70.19 45.17 -84.75
C ILE A 27 -68.86 45.28 -84.00
N ALA A 28 -68.50 46.48 -83.52
CA ALA A 28 -67.29 46.71 -82.74
C ALA A 28 -67.28 45.86 -81.44
N ARG A 29 -68.41 45.77 -80.72
CA ARG A 29 -68.55 44.91 -79.54
C ARG A 29 -68.39 43.43 -79.87
N LYS A 30 -68.94 42.96 -81.00
CA LYS A 30 -68.79 41.57 -81.47
C LYS A 30 -67.32 41.25 -81.80
N GLN A 31 -66.64 42.13 -82.52
CA GLN A 31 -65.20 42.02 -82.82
C GLN A 31 -64.34 42.02 -81.55
N PHE A 32 -64.59 42.96 -80.63
CA PHE A 32 -63.88 43.03 -79.35
C PHE A 32 -64.08 41.77 -78.49
N LEU A 33 -65.30 41.22 -78.43
CA LEU A 33 -65.56 40.00 -77.67
C LEU A 33 -64.88 38.76 -78.26
N LEU A 34 -64.81 38.66 -79.60
CA LEU A 34 -64.03 37.61 -80.27
C LEU A 34 -62.53 37.74 -79.98
N LEU A 35 -61.95 38.94 -80.18
CA LEU A 35 -60.54 39.22 -79.88
C LEU A 35 -60.21 38.95 -78.40
N LYS A 36 -61.08 39.38 -77.47
CA LYS A 36 -60.94 39.11 -76.04
C LYS A 36 -60.97 37.61 -75.74
N LYS A 37 -61.84 36.83 -76.39
CA LYS A 37 -61.88 35.37 -76.21
C LYS A 37 -60.56 34.75 -76.67
N SER A 38 -60.14 34.99 -77.92
CA SER A 38 -58.88 34.44 -78.45
C SER A 38 -57.66 34.86 -77.64
N ALA A 39 -57.63 36.10 -77.12
CA ALA A 39 -56.57 36.56 -76.23
C ALA A 39 -56.56 35.82 -74.88
N ILE A 40 -57.73 35.54 -74.28
CA ILE A 40 -57.85 34.73 -73.06
C ILE A 40 -57.40 33.29 -73.33
N ASP A 41 -57.83 32.70 -74.45
CA ASP A 41 -57.48 31.33 -74.84
C ASP A 41 -55.94 31.20 -74.98
N ILE A 42 -55.30 32.11 -75.72
CA ILE A 42 -53.82 32.16 -75.88
C ILE A 42 -53.13 32.41 -74.54
N GLN A 43 -53.60 33.36 -73.72
CA GLN A 43 -53.02 33.62 -72.40
C GLN A 43 -53.13 32.41 -71.46
N SER A 44 -54.21 31.64 -71.53
CA SER A 44 -54.39 30.42 -70.75
C SER A 44 -53.38 29.34 -71.15
N LEU A 45 -53.14 29.16 -72.46
CA LEU A 45 -52.14 28.24 -72.99
C LEU A 45 -50.72 28.65 -72.59
N CYS A 46 -50.36 29.93 -72.73
CA CYS A 46 -49.05 30.44 -72.33
C CYS A 46 -48.78 30.27 -70.82
N ARG A 47 -49.77 30.57 -69.96
CA ARG A 47 -49.69 30.33 -68.51
C ARG A 47 -49.55 28.85 -68.19
N GLY A 48 -50.31 27.98 -68.87
CA GLY A 48 -50.24 26.52 -68.72
C GLY A 48 -48.89 25.94 -69.15
N MET A 49 -48.31 26.41 -70.25
CA MET A 49 -46.98 26.01 -70.70
C MET A 49 -45.89 26.43 -69.71
N LEU A 50 -45.96 27.67 -69.20
CA LEU A 50 -45.01 28.16 -68.19
C LEU A 50 -45.08 27.34 -66.90
N ALA A 51 -46.29 27.07 -66.40
CA ALA A 51 -46.51 26.28 -65.17
C ALA A 51 -46.04 24.81 -65.32
N ARG A 52 -46.21 24.19 -66.49
CA ARG A 52 -45.65 22.85 -66.77
C ARG A 52 -44.12 22.88 -66.78
N LYS A 53 -43.51 23.89 -67.43
CA LYS A 53 -42.05 24.03 -67.50
C LYS A 53 -41.43 24.26 -66.12
N THR A 54 -42.02 25.10 -65.27
CA THR A 54 -41.53 25.28 -63.89
C THR A 54 -41.68 24.02 -63.05
N TYR A 55 -42.83 23.32 -63.13
CA TYR A 55 -43.03 22.05 -62.45
C TYR A 55 -42.03 20.96 -62.90
N GLU A 56 -41.72 20.88 -64.20
CA GLU A 56 -40.70 19.94 -64.70
C GLU A 56 -39.30 20.23 -64.16
N MET A 57 -38.90 21.50 -64.05
CA MET A 57 -37.62 21.88 -63.46
C MET A 57 -37.58 21.51 -61.97
N MET A 58 -38.59 21.90 -61.19
CA MET A 58 -38.72 21.53 -59.77
C MET A 58 -38.69 20.02 -59.55
N ARG A 59 -39.34 19.23 -60.43
CA ARG A 59 -39.33 17.77 -60.37
C ARG A 59 -37.95 17.18 -60.68
N ARG A 60 -37.22 17.74 -61.64
CA ARG A 60 -35.83 17.34 -61.96
C ARG A 60 -34.88 17.68 -60.81
N GLU A 61 -34.96 18.90 -60.27
CA GLU A 61 -34.19 19.36 -59.11
C GLU A 61 -34.42 18.46 -57.88
N ALA A 62 -35.69 18.20 -57.53
CA ALA A 62 -36.03 17.30 -56.42
C ALA A 62 -35.50 15.87 -56.63
N SER A 63 -35.49 15.37 -57.87
CA SER A 63 -34.90 14.06 -58.18
C SER A 63 -33.37 14.07 -58.10
N ALA A 64 -32.71 15.12 -58.57
CA ALA A 64 -31.25 15.29 -58.48
C ALA A 64 -30.79 15.37 -57.01
N ILE A 65 -31.47 16.18 -56.18
CA ILE A 65 -31.22 16.28 -54.73
C ILE A 65 -31.40 14.91 -54.06
N LYS A 66 -32.42 14.13 -54.45
CA LYS A 66 -32.64 12.77 -53.91
C LYS A 66 -31.50 11.81 -54.29
N VAL A 67 -31.00 11.88 -55.53
CA VAL A 67 -29.86 11.06 -55.99
C VAL A 67 -28.57 11.47 -55.27
N GLN A 68 -28.24 12.76 -55.26
CA GLN A 68 -27.07 13.32 -54.57
C GLN A 68 -27.07 12.93 -53.08
N LYS A 69 -28.18 13.14 -52.36
CA LYS A 69 -28.32 12.77 -50.95
C LYS A 69 -28.08 11.27 -50.70
N THR A 70 -28.54 10.40 -51.61
CA THR A 70 -28.31 8.96 -51.51
C THR A 70 -26.84 8.58 -51.79
N LEU A 71 -26.20 9.21 -52.77
CA LEU A 71 -24.79 8.98 -53.09
C LEU A 71 -23.85 9.47 -51.98
N CYS A 72 -24.02 10.70 -51.47
CA CYS A 72 -23.22 11.21 -50.36
C CYS A 72 -23.36 10.30 -49.11
N LYS A 73 -24.60 9.88 -48.77
CA LYS A 73 -24.84 8.91 -47.69
C LYS A 73 -24.13 7.56 -47.92
N TYR A 74 -24.01 7.12 -49.17
CA TYR A 74 -23.30 5.88 -49.51
C TYR A 74 -21.79 6.01 -49.31
N PHE A 75 -21.17 7.10 -49.79
CA PHE A 75 -19.74 7.35 -49.60
C PHE A 75 -19.37 7.48 -48.12
N GLU A 76 -20.10 8.30 -47.34
CA GLU A 76 -19.88 8.46 -45.89
C GLU A 76 -20.04 7.12 -45.14
N ARG A 77 -21.05 6.32 -45.50
CA ARG A 77 -21.25 5.00 -44.89
C ARG A 77 -20.09 4.05 -45.20
N ASN A 78 -19.57 4.06 -46.42
CA ASN A 78 -18.44 3.21 -46.81
C ASN A 78 -17.16 3.62 -46.05
N LEU A 79 -16.88 4.93 -45.98
CA LEU A 79 -15.72 5.46 -45.24
C LEU A 79 -15.79 5.10 -43.75
N TYR A 80 -16.96 5.30 -43.12
CA TYR A 80 -17.21 4.88 -41.74
C TYR A 80 -17.01 3.37 -41.55
N LEU A 81 -17.53 2.52 -42.45
CA LEU A 81 -17.37 1.06 -42.35
C LEU A 81 -15.90 0.64 -42.51
N GLN A 82 -15.14 1.25 -43.41
CA GLN A 82 -13.71 0.99 -43.60
C GLN A 82 -12.90 1.40 -42.34
N GLN A 83 -13.20 2.56 -41.74
CA GLN A 83 -12.62 2.98 -40.47
C GLN A 83 -13.01 2.01 -39.33
N GLN A 84 -14.28 1.59 -39.25
CA GLN A 84 -14.77 0.66 -38.25
C GLN A 84 -14.08 -0.71 -38.35
N MET A 85 -13.94 -1.27 -39.56
CA MET A 85 -13.21 -2.52 -39.80
C MET A 85 -11.74 -2.40 -39.42
N SER A 86 -11.08 -1.29 -39.77
CA SER A 86 -9.69 -1.02 -39.40
C SER A 86 -9.50 -0.95 -37.88
N ALA A 87 -10.40 -0.25 -37.19
CA ALA A 87 -10.40 -0.13 -35.74
C ALA A 87 -10.68 -1.47 -35.04
N VAL A 88 -11.61 -2.28 -35.56
CA VAL A 88 -11.91 -3.63 -35.02
C VAL A 88 -10.70 -4.56 -35.18
N THR A 89 -10.05 -4.57 -36.34
CA THR A 89 -8.82 -5.34 -36.60
C THR A 89 -7.69 -4.95 -35.65
N LEU A 90 -7.44 -3.65 -35.47
CA LEU A 90 -6.44 -3.15 -34.52
C LEU A 90 -6.77 -3.53 -33.07
N GLN A 91 -8.03 -3.41 -32.66
CA GLN A 91 -8.49 -3.78 -31.32
C GLN A 91 -8.37 -5.30 -31.06
N ALA A 92 -8.67 -6.13 -32.07
CA ALA A 92 -8.47 -7.58 -31.99
C ALA A 92 -6.97 -7.93 -31.86
N GLY A 93 -6.11 -7.30 -32.66
CA GLY A 93 -4.66 -7.44 -32.58
C GLY A 93 -4.10 -7.05 -31.20
N LEU A 94 -4.47 -5.88 -30.68
CA LEU A 94 -4.06 -5.40 -29.35
C LEU A 94 -4.50 -6.35 -28.22
N ARG A 95 -5.76 -6.83 -28.27
CA ARG A 95 -6.28 -7.83 -27.32
C ARG A 95 -5.49 -9.13 -27.38
N ALA A 96 -5.27 -9.67 -28.59
CA ALA A 96 -4.50 -10.90 -28.79
C ALA A 96 -3.04 -10.75 -28.33
N MET A 97 -2.39 -9.62 -28.59
CA MET A 97 -1.04 -9.34 -28.10
C MET A 97 -0.97 -9.27 -26.57
N SER A 98 -1.95 -8.64 -25.92
CA SER A 98 -2.02 -8.60 -24.45
C SER A 98 -2.12 -10.00 -23.85
N VAL A 99 -3.00 -10.86 -24.38
CA VAL A 99 -3.15 -12.25 -23.92
C VAL A 99 -1.90 -13.08 -24.21
N ARG A 100 -1.28 -12.92 -25.39
CA ARG A 100 -0.02 -13.62 -25.74
C ARG A 100 1.15 -13.20 -24.86
N LYS A 101 1.23 -11.92 -24.44
CA LYS A 101 2.27 -11.44 -23.51
C LYS A 101 2.08 -12.02 -22.11
N GLU A 102 0.85 -12.00 -21.60
CA GLU A 102 0.49 -12.61 -20.31
C GLU A 102 0.78 -14.12 -20.29
N PHE A 103 0.42 -14.84 -21.36
CA PHE A 103 0.69 -16.27 -21.50
C PHE A 103 2.20 -16.59 -21.50
N ARG A 104 3.01 -15.81 -22.25
CA ARG A 104 4.48 -15.96 -22.25
C ARG A 104 5.06 -15.73 -20.86
N PHE A 105 4.69 -14.64 -20.19
CA PHE A 105 5.15 -14.33 -18.83
C PHE A 105 4.79 -15.45 -17.84
N ARG A 106 3.60 -16.05 -17.94
CA ARG A 106 3.22 -17.23 -17.12
C ARG A 106 4.04 -18.47 -17.46
N LYS A 107 4.36 -18.73 -18.73
CA LYS A 107 5.22 -19.85 -19.15
C LYS A 107 6.65 -19.68 -18.63
N GLU A 108 7.21 -18.49 -18.80
CA GLU A 108 8.54 -18.09 -18.31
C GLU A 108 8.62 -18.20 -16.79
N THR A 109 7.63 -17.67 -16.06
CA THR A 109 7.53 -17.76 -14.60
C THR A 109 7.44 -19.21 -14.12
N LYS A 110 6.63 -20.06 -14.75
CA LYS A 110 6.58 -21.50 -14.42
C LYS A 110 7.92 -22.19 -14.64
N ALA A 111 8.58 -21.95 -15.77
CA ALA A 111 9.91 -22.51 -16.05
C ALA A 111 10.95 -22.06 -15.01
N ALA A 112 10.97 -20.77 -14.66
CA ALA A 112 11.82 -20.22 -13.62
C ALA A 112 11.57 -20.86 -12.24
N ILE A 113 10.29 -21.07 -11.87
CA ILE A 113 9.93 -21.76 -10.61
C ILE A 113 10.45 -23.21 -10.61
N HIS A 114 10.29 -23.96 -11.70
CA HIS A 114 10.83 -25.33 -11.78
C HIS A 114 12.36 -25.37 -11.66
N ILE A 115 13.07 -24.46 -12.35
CA ILE A 115 14.54 -24.37 -12.28
C ILE A 115 14.98 -24.00 -10.85
N GLN A 116 14.35 -22.99 -10.23
CA GLN A 116 14.67 -22.56 -8.87
C GLN A 116 14.36 -23.64 -7.83
N ALA A 117 13.25 -24.36 -7.96
CA ALA A 117 12.90 -25.46 -7.07
C ALA A 117 13.91 -26.61 -7.16
N ASN A 118 14.27 -27.01 -8.39
CA ASN A 118 15.26 -28.06 -8.61
C ASN A 118 16.65 -27.66 -8.08
N TRP A 119 17.09 -26.42 -8.32
CA TRP A 119 18.37 -25.91 -7.79
C TRP A 119 18.39 -25.88 -6.25
N ARG A 120 17.31 -25.40 -5.60
CA ARG A 120 17.20 -25.42 -4.13
C ARG A 120 17.26 -26.85 -3.58
N GLY A 121 16.47 -27.77 -4.15
CA GLY A 121 16.47 -29.19 -3.75
C GLY A 121 17.85 -29.85 -3.93
N HIS A 122 18.52 -29.58 -5.05
CA HIS A 122 19.87 -30.08 -5.32
C HIS A 122 20.90 -29.53 -4.30
N ARG A 123 20.83 -28.24 -3.96
CA ARG A 123 21.70 -27.61 -2.95
C ARG A 123 21.56 -28.27 -1.58
N GLU A 124 20.33 -28.44 -1.08
CA GLU A 124 20.10 -29.10 0.21
C GLU A 124 20.51 -30.58 0.17
N HIS A 125 20.30 -31.28 -0.95
CA HIS A 125 20.74 -32.67 -1.11
C HIS A 125 22.28 -32.80 -1.08
N LEU A 126 23.02 -31.91 -1.75
CA LEU A 126 24.49 -31.88 -1.69
C LEU A 126 24.99 -31.59 -0.28
N TYR A 127 24.37 -30.64 0.43
CA TYR A 127 24.71 -30.33 1.81
C TYR A 127 24.47 -31.55 2.74
N TYR A 128 23.28 -32.18 2.64
CA TYR A 128 22.96 -33.40 3.37
C TYR A 128 23.95 -34.54 3.07
N LYS A 129 24.30 -34.78 1.80
CA LYS A 129 25.29 -35.79 1.40
C LYS A 129 26.68 -35.50 1.97
N THR A 130 27.08 -34.23 2.02
CA THR A 130 28.37 -33.82 2.60
C THR A 130 28.38 -34.05 4.11
N LEU A 131 27.30 -33.67 4.81
CA LEU A 131 27.13 -33.91 6.24
C LEU A 131 27.08 -35.41 6.58
N GLN A 132 26.44 -36.23 5.74
CA GLN A 132 26.40 -37.69 5.89
C GLN A 132 27.81 -38.31 5.81
N HIS A 133 28.64 -37.90 4.85
CA HIS A 133 30.02 -38.36 4.74
C HIS A 133 30.89 -37.89 5.91
N ALA A 134 30.79 -36.61 6.30
CA ALA A 134 31.51 -36.08 7.45
C ALA A 134 31.16 -36.83 8.75
N THR A 135 29.87 -37.14 8.95
CA THR A 135 29.38 -37.92 10.09
C THR A 135 29.92 -39.35 10.08
N LEU A 136 29.90 -40.03 8.92
CA LEU A 136 30.49 -41.37 8.77
C LEU A 136 31.99 -41.38 9.07
N MET A 137 32.75 -40.42 8.53
CA MET A 137 34.18 -40.29 8.78
C MET A 137 34.47 -40.05 10.27
N TYR A 138 33.71 -39.19 10.93
CA TYR A 138 33.85 -38.94 12.37
C TYR A 138 33.53 -40.19 13.21
N GLN A 139 32.44 -40.90 12.89
CA GLN A 139 32.10 -42.16 13.56
C GLN A 139 33.19 -43.24 13.37
N CYS A 140 33.73 -43.38 12.15
CA CYS A 140 34.81 -44.33 11.87
C CYS A 140 36.11 -43.96 12.61
N ALA A 141 36.48 -42.69 12.63
CA ALA A 141 37.61 -42.19 13.42
C ALA A 141 37.41 -42.42 14.93
N TRP A 142 36.18 -42.26 15.45
CA TRP A 142 35.86 -42.54 16.85
C TRP A 142 35.93 -44.04 17.18
N ARG A 143 35.34 -44.91 16.35
CA ARG A 143 35.47 -46.38 16.46
C ARG A 143 36.93 -46.82 16.45
N GLN A 144 37.74 -46.27 15.53
CA GLN A 144 39.19 -46.50 15.48
C GLN A 144 39.91 -46.00 16.75
N ARG A 145 39.52 -44.85 17.31
CA ARG A 145 40.11 -44.32 18.56
C ARG A 145 39.79 -45.21 19.77
N LEU A 146 38.57 -45.74 19.85
CA LEU A 146 38.17 -46.71 20.87
C LEU A 146 38.93 -48.03 20.73
N ALA A 147 38.99 -48.61 19.52
CA ALA A 147 39.74 -49.83 19.25
C ALA A 147 41.24 -49.69 19.59
N ARG A 148 41.87 -48.55 19.26
CA ARG A 148 43.26 -48.26 19.62
C ARG A 148 43.47 -48.08 21.13
N ARG A 149 42.48 -47.57 21.88
CA ARG A 149 42.52 -47.53 23.36
C ARG A 149 42.45 -48.94 23.95
N ALA A 150 41.48 -49.75 23.53
CA ALA A 150 41.33 -51.14 23.98
C ALA A 150 42.58 -51.98 23.67
N LEU A 151 43.14 -51.86 22.46
CA LEU A 151 44.40 -52.53 22.10
C LEU A 151 45.58 -52.06 22.97
N LYS A 152 45.64 -50.77 23.37
CA LYS A 152 46.68 -50.30 24.29
C LYS A 152 46.49 -50.89 25.69
N GLN A 153 45.26 -50.98 26.19
CA GLN A 153 44.95 -51.61 27.49
C GLN A 153 45.32 -53.10 27.49
N LEU A 154 44.90 -53.86 26.47
CA LEU A 154 45.27 -55.28 26.33
C LEU A 154 46.79 -55.48 26.23
N LYS A 155 47.52 -54.58 25.55
CA LYS A 155 48.99 -54.62 25.49
C LYS A 155 49.68 -54.25 26.82
N MET A 156 49.05 -53.47 27.69
CA MET A 156 49.55 -53.22 29.05
C MET A 156 49.29 -54.44 29.93
N ALA A 157 48.06 -54.94 29.97
CA ALA A 157 47.69 -56.13 30.74
C ALA A 157 48.55 -57.36 30.35
N ALA A 158 48.80 -57.58 29.06
CA ALA A 158 49.67 -58.67 28.60
C ALA A 158 51.14 -58.51 29.05
N ARG A 159 51.66 -57.28 29.17
CA ARG A 159 52.99 -56.99 29.73
C ARG A 159 53.02 -57.23 31.24
N GLU A 160 51.98 -56.80 31.94
CA GLU A 160 51.80 -57.04 33.38
C GLU A 160 51.73 -58.55 33.65
N THR A 161 50.91 -59.32 32.92
CA THR A 161 50.88 -60.78 32.99
C THR A 161 52.23 -61.42 32.67
N GLY A 162 52.98 -60.88 31.69
CA GLY A 162 54.36 -61.30 31.40
C GLY A 162 55.31 -61.09 32.58
N SER A 163 55.26 -59.93 33.22
CA SER A 163 56.06 -59.62 34.41
C SER A 163 55.66 -60.45 35.63
N LEU A 164 54.36 -60.69 35.83
CA LEU A 164 53.83 -61.57 36.89
C LEU A 164 54.25 -63.02 36.66
N LYS A 165 54.26 -63.50 35.42
CA LYS A 165 54.82 -64.82 35.10
C LYS A 165 56.32 -64.87 35.40
N ALA A 166 57.11 -63.89 34.94
CA ALA A 166 58.55 -63.88 35.23
C ALA A 166 58.84 -63.86 36.75
N ALA A 167 58.04 -63.12 37.53
CA ALA A 167 58.13 -63.10 38.99
C ALA A 167 57.71 -64.45 39.61
N LYS A 168 56.66 -65.10 39.09
CA LYS A 168 56.25 -66.46 39.49
C LYS A 168 57.35 -67.48 39.19
N ASP A 169 57.86 -67.52 37.97
CA ASP A 169 58.91 -68.45 37.54
C ASP A 169 60.21 -68.24 38.37
N GLN A 170 60.49 -67.02 38.84
CA GLN A 170 61.59 -66.70 39.75
C GLN A 170 61.31 -67.08 41.22
N LEU A 171 60.05 -67.00 41.66
CA LEU A 171 59.62 -67.50 42.97
C LEU A 171 59.65 -69.03 43.02
N GLU A 172 59.21 -69.72 41.97
CA GLU A 172 59.27 -71.18 41.87
C GLU A 172 60.71 -71.68 41.95
N LYS A 173 61.66 -71.06 41.21
CA LYS A 173 63.10 -71.36 41.35
C LYS A 173 63.65 -71.12 42.75
N ARG A 174 63.13 -70.12 43.49
CA ARG A 174 63.49 -69.92 44.91
C ARG A 174 62.88 -70.98 45.81
N VAL A 175 61.67 -71.44 45.54
CA VAL A 175 61.04 -72.55 46.27
C VAL A 175 61.78 -73.86 46.01
N GLU A 176 62.21 -74.12 44.77
CA GLU A 176 63.08 -75.26 44.41
C GLU A 176 64.42 -75.23 45.16
N ASP A 177 65.15 -74.10 45.12
CA ASP A 177 66.40 -73.90 45.86
C ASP A 177 66.21 -74.05 47.38
N LEU A 178 65.18 -73.43 47.96
CA LEU A 178 64.86 -73.59 49.39
C LEU A 178 64.46 -75.03 49.75
N THR A 179 63.78 -75.75 48.86
CA THR A 179 63.41 -77.17 49.07
C THR A 179 64.62 -78.08 48.98
N LEU A 180 65.56 -77.81 48.08
CA LEU A 180 66.85 -78.49 48.00
C LEU A 180 67.69 -78.24 49.25
N ARG A 181 67.81 -76.98 49.70
CA ARG A 181 68.50 -76.62 50.95
C ARG A 181 67.88 -77.29 52.17
N LEU A 182 66.56 -77.28 52.29
CA LEU A 182 65.84 -77.96 53.38
C LEU A 182 66.03 -79.49 53.31
N GLY A 183 66.12 -80.06 52.10
CA GLY A 183 66.46 -81.46 51.89
C GLY A 183 67.88 -81.82 52.35
N LEU A 184 68.86 -80.96 52.06
CA LEU A 184 70.24 -81.11 52.52
C LEU A 184 70.36 -80.93 54.05
N GLU A 185 69.66 -79.94 54.62
CA GLU A 185 69.63 -79.72 56.07
C GLU A 185 68.96 -80.89 56.81
N LYS A 186 67.88 -81.46 56.25
CA LYS A 186 67.25 -82.67 56.79
C LYS A 186 68.18 -83.88 56.78
N ARG A 187 68.98 -84.06 55.72
CA ARG A 187 70.03 -85.11 55.70
C ARG A 187 71.06 -84.84 56.78
N SER A 188 71.64 -83.64 56.82
CA SER A 188 72.63 -83.27 57.84
C SER A 188 72.09 -83.45 59.27
N ARG A 189 70.83 -83.14 59.54
CA ARG A 189 70.18 -83.43 60.84
C ARG A 189 70.08 -84.93 61.12
N ALA A 190 69.70 -85.75 60.14
CA ALA A 190 69.69 -87.21 60.28
C ALA A 190 71.10 -87.78 60.50
N ASP A 191 72.11 -87.29 59.78
CA ASP A 191 73.52 -87.66 59.94
C ASP A 191 74.01 -87.30 61.38
N TYR A 192 73.59 -86.14 61.91
CA TYR A 192 73.84 -85.70 63.28
C TYR A 192 73.10 -86.57 64.33
N GLU A 193 71.87 -87.00 64.05
CA GLU A 193 71.12 -87.89 64.93
C GLU A 193 71.71 -89.31 64.93
N GLU A 194 72.13 -89.85 63.78
CA GLU A 194 72.82 -91.15 63.68
C GLU A 194 74.20 -91.11 64.37
N ALA A 195 74.94 -90.00 64.24
CA ALA A 195 76.20 -89.79 64.98
C ALA A 195 75.96 -89.73 66.50
N LYS A 196 74.86 -89.10 66.93
CA LYS A 196 74.45 -89.05 68.34
C LYS A 196 73.98 -90.42 68.85
N GLU A 197 73.29 -91.22 68.04
CA GLU A 197 72.91 -92.59 68.40
C GLU A 197 74.14 -93.49 68.54
N LYS A 198 75.17 -93.33 67.70
CA LYS A 198 76.46 -94.03 67.83
C LYS A 198 77.20 -93.64 69.10
N GLU A 199 77.25 -92.36 69.46
CA GLU A 199 77.79 -91.93 70.77
C GLU A 199 76.95 -92.47 71.94
N VAL A 200 75.62 -92.49 71.85
CA VAL A 200 74.75 -93.10 72.87
C VAL A 200 74.95 -94.61 72.99
N MET A 201 75.21 -95.32 71.88
CA MET A 201 75.53 -96.75 71.88
C MET A 201 76.86 -97.01 72.59
N LYS A 202 77.90 -96.27 72.22
CA LYS A 202 79.24 -96.29 72.85
C LYS A 202 79.21 -95.94 74.34
N LEU A 203 78.40 -94.95 74.73
CA LEU A 203 78.16 -94.62 76.15
C LEU A 203 77.40 -95.72 76.90
N ARG A 204 76.49 -96.46 76.23
CA ARG A 204 75.82 -97.64 76.82
C ARG A 204 76.77 -98.83 76.95
N GLU A 205 77.69 -99.03 76.01
CA GLU A 205 78.74 -100.06 76.09
C GLU A 205 79.69 -99.77 77.26
N GLN A 206 80.16 -98.52 77.39
CA GLN A 206 80.96 -98.07 78.54
C GLN A 206 80.20 -98.21 79.87
N LEU A 207 78.90 -97.92 79.89
CA LEU A 207 78.05 -98.13 81.07
C LEU A 207 77.93 -99.63 81.40
N HIS A 208 77.79 -100.49 80.40
CA HIS A 208 77.63 -101.93 80.59
C HIS A 208 78.94 -102.60 81.06
N GLU A 209 80.08 -102.23 80.46
CA GLU A 209 81.41 -102.66 80.92
C GLU A 209 81.67 -102.26 82.37
N MET A 210 81.26 -101.03 82.75
CA MET A 210 81.34 -100.54 84.11
C MET A 210 80.32 -101.22 85.06
N GLN A 211 79.18 -101.70 84.56
CA GLN A 211 78.21 -102.47 85.33
C GLN A 211 78.67 -103.91 85.61
N VAL A 212 79.35 -104.58 84.66
CA VAL A 212 79.99 -105.88 84.92
C VAL A 212 81.04 -105.75 86.04
N LYS A 213 81.90 -104.73 85.95
CA LYS A 213 82.89 -104.38 87.00
C LYS A 213 82.26 -104.01 88.35
N VAL A 214 80.98 -103.64 88.39
CA VAL A 214 80.23 -103.34 89.63
C VAL A 214 79.60 -104.60 90.25
N GLU A 215 79.17 -105.59 89.46
CA GLU A 215 78.68 -106.85 90.03
C GLU A 215 79.82 -107.74 90.55
N GLU A 216 80.97 -107.78 89.87
CA GLU A 216 82.16 -108.52 90.35
C GLU A 216 82.72 -107.95 91.67
N ALA A 217 82.52 -106.66 91.93
CA ALA A 217 82.93 -106.01 93.19
C ALA A 217 81.91 -106.18 94.34
N LYS A 218 80.65 -106.55 94.05
CA LYS A 218 79.56 -106.54 95.04
C LYS A 218 79.54 -107.71 96.02
N THR A 219 80.16 -108.85 95.68
CA THR A 219 80.16 -110.03 96.56
C THR A 219 81.20 -109.94 97.69
N ALA A 220 82.17 -109.03 97.59
CA ALA A 220 83.32 -108.96 98.51
C ALA A 220 83.08 -108.13 99.78
N ILE A 221 82.28 -107.06 99.73
CA ILE A 221 82.14 -106.09 100.84
C ILE A 221 80.67 -105.89 101.23
N LEU A 222 80.13 -106.87 101.95
CA LEU A 222 79.01 -106.68 102.88
C LEU A 222 79.51 -106.12 104.23
N LYS A 223 80.42 -105.13 104.18
CA LYS A 223 81.14 -104.57 105.33
C LYS A 223 81.46 -103.07 105.22
N GLU A 224 80.54 -102.24 104.72
CA GLU A 224 80.42 -100.88 105.28
C GLU A 224 79.01 -100.31 105.19
N ARG A 225 78.70 -99.37 106.09
CA ARG A 225 77.35 -98.96 106.45
C ARG A 225 76.80 -97.87 105.52
N GLU A 226 75.47 -97.75 105.54
CA GLU A 226 74.69 -96.50 105.59
C GLU A 226 75.37 -95.25 104.98
N THR A 227 74.83 -94.63 103.93
CA THR A 227 73.70 -93.71 104.16
C THR A 227 73.06 -93.16 102.87
N ALA A 228 71.78 -92.80 103.01
CA ALA A 228 71.12 -91.60 102.49
C ALA A 228 71.24 -91.15 101.00
N LYS A 229 70.05 -91.21 100.36
CA LYS A 229 69.39 -90.13 99.57
C LYS A 229 69.96 -89.82 98.16
N LYS A 230 69.16 -89.92 97.08
CA LYS A 230 67.88 -89.25 96.73
C LYS A 230 68.01 -87.79 96.25
N ALA A 231 68.00 -87.66 94.92
CA ALA A 231 67.07 -86.81 94.16
C ALA A 231 67.20 -85.26 94.22
N TYR A 232 66.25 -84.64 93.50
CA TYR A 232 65.83 -83.22 93.45
C TYR A 232 66.36 -82.39 92.26
N VAL A 233 65.62 -81.53 91.54
CA VAL A 233 64.21 -81.41 91.06
C VAL A 233 63.93 -79.92 90.75
N VAL A 234 63.51 -79.64 89.51
CA VAL A 234 62.47 -78.68 89.04
C VAL A 234 62.30 -77.28 89.69
N LYS A 235 62.17 -76.25 88.82
CA LYS A 235 61.11 -75.21 88.78
C LYS A 235 61.37 -74.22 87.61
N GLY A 236 60.38 -73.57 86.98
CA GLY A 236 58.91 -73.71 87.05
C GLY A 236 58.15 -72.37 86.82
N ALA A 237 56.93 -72.41 86.27
CA ALA A 237 55.96 -71.28 86.14
C ALA A 237 56.34 -70.12 85.18
N LEU A 238 55.42 -69.28 84.64
CA LEU A 238 53.97 -69.41 84.35
C LEU A 238 53.54 -68.38 83.28
N ILE A 239 52.41 -68.66 82.61
CA ILE A 239 51.68 -67.90 81.56
C ILE A 239 51.49 -66.39 81.87
N HIS A 240 51.85 -65.50 80.93
CA HIS A 240 51.32 -64.12 80.84
C HIS A 240 51.50 -63.46 79.44
N ALA A 241 51.03 -64.09 78.34
CA ALA A 241 51.40 -63.68 76.98
C ALA A 241 50.29 -63.71 75.89
N LEU A 242 49.01 -63.55 76.24
CA LEU A 242 47.88 -63.60 75.29
C LEU A 242 46.87 -62.43 75.43
N LEU A 243 47.34 -61.20 75.70
CA LEU A 243 46.46 -60.04 75.92
C LEU A 243 46.92 -58.69 75.34
N GLN A 244 47.95 -58.68 74.47
CA GLN A 244 48.43 -57.46 73.80
C GLN A 244 48.10 -57.40 72.30
N ALA A 245 48.04 -58.54 71.59
CA ALA A 245 47.78 -58.56 70.14
C ALA A 245 46.40 -58.00 69.73
N GLU A 246 45.38 -58.12 70.58
CA GLU A 246 44.00 -57.71 70.27
C GLU A 246 43.82 -56.18 70.21
N ARG A 247 44.63 -55.41 70.94
CA ARG A 247 44.40 -53.96 71.13
C ARG A 247 44.85 -53.11 69.94
N GLU A 248 45.94 -53.46 69.28
CA GLU A 248 46.53 -52.64 68.22
C GLU A 248 45.70 -52.67 66.93
N ALA A 249 44.95 -53.74 66.67
CA ALA A 249 44.02 -53.85 65.54
C ALA A 249 42.81 -52.89 65.67
N SER A 250 42.39 -52.56 66.89
CA SER A 250 41.16 -51.80 67.15
C SER A 250 41.30 -50.30 66.87
N GLU A 251 42.45 -49.70 67.16
CA GLU A 251 42.65 -48.25 67.01
C GLU A 251 42.79 -47.79 65.54
N ALA A 252 43.24 -48.68 64.64
CA ALA A 252 43.38 -48.39 63.23
C ALA A 252 42.03 -48.11 62.56
N ALA A 253 41.02 -48.94 62.83
CA ALA A 253 39.67 -48.80 62.27
C ALA A 253 38.99 -47.48 62.71
N ARG A 254 39.19 -47.09 63.97
CA ARG A 254 38.55 -45.91 64.57
C ARG A 254 38.99 -44.58 63.93
N LYS A 255 40.23 -44.51 63.41
CA LYS A 255 40.75 -43.30 62.73
C LYS A 255 40.14 -43.12 61.34
N ALA A 256 39.98 -44.20 60.55
CA ALA A 256 39.34 -44.14 59.23
C ALA A 256 37.88 -43.68 59.30
N GLN A 257 37.14 -44.12 60.33
CA GLN A 257 35.72 -43.76 60.50
C GLN A 257 35.53 -42.26 60.82
N ALA A 258 36.48 -41.63 61.52
CA ALA A 258 36.42 -40.21 61.87
C ALA A 258 36.58 -39.26 60.67
N GLU A 259 37.40 -39.63 59.67
CA GLU A 259 37.53 -38.83 58.44
C GLU A 259 36.31 -38.96 57.52
N SER A 260 35.64 -40.11 57.53
CA SER A 260 34.40 -40.31 56.76
C SER A 260 33.25 -39.46 57.30
N LEU A 261 33.17 -39.29 58.62
CA LEU A 261 32.14 -38.45 59.26
C LEU A 261 32.28 -36.97 58.86
N LYS A 262 33.49 -36.40 58.90
CA LYS A 262 33.72 -35.00 58.49
C LYS A 262 33.37 -34.73 57.03
N ARG A 263 33.63 -35.68 56.12
CA ARG A 263 33.22 -35.56 54.71
C ARG A 263 31.70 -35.61 54.55
N ASN A 264 30.98 -36.40 55.35
CA ASN A 264 29.52 -36.40 55.36
C ASN A 264 28.95 -35.07 55.89
N GLU A 265 29.48 -34.50 56.97
CA GLU A 265 29.03 -33.20 57.50
C GLU A 265 29.19 -32.06 56.47
N GLU A 266 30.28 -32.07 55.70
CA GLU A 266 30.47 -31.11 54.59
C GLU A 266 29.50 -31.33 53.42
N LEU A 267 29.11 -32.58 53.15
CA LEU A 267 28.14 -32.90 52.09
C LEU A 267 26.72 -32.49 52.52
N VAL A 268 26.32 -32.76 53.76
CA VAL A 268 25.03 -32.35 54.32
C VAL A 268 24.86 -30.82 54.23
N LYS A 269 25.85 -30.04 54.66
CA LYS A 269 25.81 -28.57 54.55
C LYS A 269 25.73 -28.05 53.11
N LYS A 270 26.22 -28.81 52.13
CA LYS A 270 26.09 -28.47 50.69
C LYS A 270 24.70 -28.84 50.15
N VAL A 271 24.06 -29.88 50.70
CA VAL A 271 22.67 -30.24 50.40
C VAL A 271 21.69 -29.20 50.97
N GLU A 272 21.80 -28.81 52.25
CA GLU A 272 20.93 -27.78 52.86
C GLU A 272 20.95 -26.44 52.09
N VAL A 273 22.11 -26.05 51.55
CA VAL A 273 22.29 -24.82 50.75
C VAL A 273 21.74 -24.97 49.33
N ALA A 274 21.67 -26.19 48.79
CA ALA A 274 21.00 -26.48 47.53
C ALA A 274 19.46 -26.51 47.70
N GLU A 275 18.97 -27.12 48.78
CA GLU A 275 17.55 -27.20 49.12
C GLU A 275 16.95 -25.81 49.34
N LYS A 276 17.58 -24.95 50.14
CA LYS A 276 17.14 -23.56 50.36
C LYS A 276 17.13 -22.70 49.08
N ARG A 277 17.92 -23.08 48.06
CA ARG A 277 17.88 -22.44 46.72
C ARG A 277 16.78 -23.00 45.83
N MET A 278 16.47 -24.29 45.97
CA MET A 278 15.36 -24.94 45.27
C MET A 278 14.01 -24.43 45.80
N GLU A 279 13.89 -24.29 47.13
CA GLU A 279 12.77 -23.69 47.83
C GLU A 279 12.53 -22.24 47.36
N GLN A 280 13.58 -21.39 47.37
CA GLN A 280 13.51 -20.03 46.82
C GLN A 280 13.11 -19.98 45.34
N LEU A 281 13.49 -20.97 44.53
CA LEU A 281 13.08 -21.05 43.13
C LEU A 281 11.61 -21.44 42.98
N GLN A 282 11.11 -22.44 43.74
CA GLN A 282 9.69 -22.79 43.78
C GLN A 282 8.84 -21.58 44.20
N ASP A 283 9.29 -20.84 45.22
CA ASP A 283 8.69 -19.59 45.68
C ASP A 283 8.59 -18.51 44.58
N THR A 284 9.51 -18.50 43.61
CA THR A 284 9.43 -17.58 42.45
C THR A 284 8.57 -18.11 41.32
N VAL A 285 8.50 -19.43 41.12
CA VAL A 285 7.62 -20.07 40.13
C VAL A 285 6.16 -19.90 40.53
N GLN A 286 5.80 -20.24 41.77
CA GLN A 286 4.42 -20.12 42.25
C GLN A 286 3.89 -18.68 42.15
N ARG A 287 4.69 -17.67 42.55
CA ARG A 287 4.31 -16.24 42.41
C ARG A 287 4.26 -15.72 40.97
N LEU A 288 4.78 -16.46 39.98
CA LEU A 288 4.59 -16.18 38.56
C LEU A 288 3.36 -16.90 38.00
N GLU A 289 3.08 -18.12 38.47
CA GLU A 289 1.88 -18.89 38.12
C GLU A 289 0.60 -18.21 38.65
N GLU A 290 0.59 -17.76 39.91
CA GLU A 290 -0.48 -16.97 40.51
C GLU A 290 -0.73 -15.66 39.73
N LYS A 291 0.33 -14.99 39.27
CA LYS A 291 0.21 -13.78 38.44
C LYS A 291 -0.34 -14.07 37.04
N ASN A 292 0.04 -15.18 36.42
CA ASN A 292 -0.55 -15.60 35.15
C ASN A 292 -2.05 -15.94 35.31
N SER A 293 -2.45 -16.65 36.38
CA SER A 293 -3.86 -16.96 36.64
C SER A 293 -4.68 -15.68 36.77
N ASN A 294 -4.21 -14.71 37.56
CA ASN A 294 -4.89 -13.42 37.73
C ASN A 294 -5.03 -12.65 36.40
N LEU A 295 -3.99 -12.65 35.54
CA LEU A 295 -4.03 -11.98 34.23
C LEU A 295 -4.93 -12.73 33.21
N GLU A 296 -5.01 -14.06 33.26
CA GLU A 296 -5.96 -14.83 32.45
C GLU A 296 -7.41 -14.63 32.92
N GLU A 297 -7.64 -14.43 34.22
CA GLU A 297 -8.94 -14.08 34.79
C GLU A 297 -9.38 -12.66 34.43
N GLU A 298 -8.50 -11.65 34.52
CA GLU A 298 -8.79 -10.31 33.97
C GLU A 298 -9.12 -10.37 32.47
N CYS A 299 -8.37 -11.15 31.70
CA CYS A 299 -8.64 -11.36 30.26
C CYS A 299 -9.98 -12.09 29.99
N LYS A 300 -10.49 -12.90 30.92
CA LYS A 300 -11.85 -13.48 30.85
C LYS A 300 -12.92 -12.42 31.18
N VAL A 301 -12.76 -11.69 32.29
CA VAL A 301 -13.73 -10.68 32.75
C VAL A 301 -13.92 -9.59 31.70
N LEU A 302 -12.83 -9.04 31.15
CA LEU A 302 -12.87 -8.02 30.10
C LEU A 302 -13.51 -8.51 28.79
N ARG A 303 -13.49 -9.82 28.51
CA ARG A 303 -14.17 -10.42 27.35
C ARG A 303 -15.65 -10.71 27.60
N GLN A 304 -16.08 -10.88 28.86
CA GLN A 304 -17.48 -11.10 29.20
C GLN A 304 -18.28 -9.79 29.37
N GLN A 305 -17.64 -8.68 29.78
CA GLN A 305 -18.29 -7.36 29.85
C GLN A 305 -18.62 -6.73 28.48
N ALA A 306 -18.21 -7.34 27.36
CA ALA A 306 -18.33 -6.78 26.02
C ALA A 306 -19.68 -7.07 25.31
N VAL A 307 -20.62 -7.82 25.90
CA VAL A 307 -21.86 -8.27 25.24
C VAL A 307 -23.09 -8.19 26.14
N MET A 308 -23.77 -7.03 26.15
CA MET A 308 -25.25 -6.83 26.20
C MET A 308 -25.57 -5.30 26.10
N PRO A 309 -26.80 -4.86 25.74
CA PRO A 309 -27.03 -3.52 25.16
C PRO A 309 -27.97 -2.57 25.95
N HIS A 310 -28.13 -1.33 25.43
CA HIS A 310 -29.07 -0.26 25.84
C HIS A 310 -28.65 0.57 27.10
N THR A 311 -28.94 1.88 27.28
CA THR A 311 -29.58 2.93 26.42
C THR A 311 -29.26 4.36 26.90
N ALA A 312 -29.29 5.33 25.97
CA ALA A 312 -29.74 6.74 26.08
C ALA A 312 -29.26 7.71 27.21
N LYS A 313 -28.58 8.80 26.80
CA LYS A 313 -28.76 10.26 27.14
C LYS A 313 -27.50 11.02 26.69
N GLN A 314 -27.57 12.11 25.92
CA GLN A 314 -28.02 13.49 26.19
C GLN A 314 -27.18 14.30 27.21
N MET A 315 -26.56 15.37 26.68
CA MET A 315 -26.25 16.68 27.29
C MET A 315 -25.15 16.86 28.36
N ALA A 316 -24.07 17.52 27.90
CA ALA A 316 -23.61 18.85 28.38
C ALA A 316 -22.64 19.01 29.58
N LYS A 317 -21.56 19.77 29.28
CA LYS A 317 -20.82 20.77 30.10
C LYS A 317 -19.90 20.34 31.28
N TYR A 318 -18.63 20.71 31.10
CA TYR A 318 -17.65 21.19 32.11
C TYR A 318 -18.23 22.28 33.07
N PRO A 319 -17.59 22.67 34.21
CA PRO A 319 -16.16 22.50 34.53
C PRO A 319 -15.75 22.14 35.99
N ASN A 320 -14.46 21.80 36.10
CA ASN A 320 -13.43 22.09 37.13
C ASN A 320 -13.79 22.76 38.48
N ARG A 321 -13.07 22.39 39.56
CA ARG A 321 -12.98 23.18 40.82
C ARG A 321 -11.64 23.01 41.56
N ASN A 322 -11.04 24.15 41.95
CA ASN A 322 -9.84 24.28 42.81
C ASN A 322 -10.22 24.52 44.30
N LEU A 323 -9.21 24.76 45.13
CA LEU A 323 -9.31 25.51 46.40
C LEU A 323 -8.16 26.55 46.51
N PHE A 324 -8.02 27.20 47.68
CA PHE A 324 -7.15 28.37 47.94
C PHE A 324 -5.86 27.98 48.70
N GLN A 325 -4.77 28.77 48.86
CA GLN A 325 -4.57 30.24 48.96
C GLN A 325 -5.15 30.88 50.26
N THR A 326 -4.73 32.07 50.73
CA THR A 326 -3.70 33.03 50.21
C THR A 326 -2.58 33.26 51.26
N GLU A 327 -2.08 34.41 51.78
CA GLU A 327 -2.25 35.90 51.69
C GLU A 327 -0.83 36.57 51.86
N THR A 328 -0.45 37.71 51.24
CA THR A 328 -0.59 39.18 51.58
C THR A 328 0.08 39.66 52.89
N PRO A 329 0.38 40.98 53.10
CA PRO A 329 0.42 42.17 52.21
C PRO A 329 1.83 42.89 52.28
N GLU A 330 2.15 44.17 51.99
CA GLU A 330 1.47 45.29 51.27
C GLU A 330 2.46 46.15 50.40
N ARG A 331 2.58 47.49 50.58
CA ARG A 331 3.19 48.44 49.60
C ARG A 331 3.59 49.82 50.20
N ILE A 332 4.59 50.51 49.59
CA ILE A 332 4.99 51.97 49.58
C ILE A 332 6.55 52.05 49.51
N VAL A 333 7.26 52.45 48.43
CA VAL A 333 7.39 53.74 47.67
C VAL A 333 8.29 54.78 48.39
N PRO A 334 9.33 55.43 47.78
CA PRO A 334 10.07 55.19 46.51
C PRO A 334 11.64 55.26 46.55
N ILE A 335 12.25 55.00 45.37
CA ILE A 335 13.65 55.23 44.89
C ILE A 335 14.09 56.73 44.87
N PRO A 336 15.38 57.15 44.66
CA PRO A 336 16.46 56.52 43.84
C PRO A 336 17.98 56.66 44.24
N ASN A 337 18.86 56.06 43.41
CA ASN A 337 20.31 56.33 43.15
C ASN A 337 21.40 55.94 44.18
N GLY A 338 22.59 55.50 43.69
CA GLY A 338 23.87 55.53 44.45
C GLY A 338 24.89 54.39 44.23
N GLU A 339 25.89 54.64 43.38
CA GLU A 339 27.04 53.80 42.94
C GLU A 339 27.93 53.00 43.96
N ARG A 340 28.63 51.96 43.44
CA ARG A 340 30.01 51.43 43.74
C ARG A 340 30.32 50.30 44.76
N ILE A 341 31.00 49.25 44.22
CA ILE A 341 32.22 48.52 44.72
C ILE A 341 32.01 47.51 45.90
N HIS A 342 32.61 46.31 46.00
CA HIS A 342 33.69 45.58 45.28
C HIS A 342 33.40 44.05 45.16
N ILE A 343 33.79 43.43 44.01
CA ILE A 343 34.52 42.15 43.78
C ILE A 343 34.57 41.12 44.95
N PRO A 344 34.25 39.81 44.73
CA PRO A 344 35.03 38.96 43.82
C PRO A 344 34.31 38.02 42.82
N PHE A 345 35.00 37.85 41.68
CA PHE A 345 34.89 36.84 40.62
C PHE A 345 35.74 35.58 41.00
N ASP A 346 35.63 34.38 40.40
CA ASP A 346 34.55 33.68 39.67
C ASP A 346 35.02 32.25 39.26
N MET A 347 34.06 31.33 38.98
CA MET A 347 34.14 30.07 38.18
C MET A 347 35.25 29.02 38.46
N GLY A 348 35.14 27.75 38.01
CA GLY A 348 34.14 27.18 37.10
C GLY A 348 33.69 25.74 37.42
N PRO A 349 32.72 25.19 36.66
CA PRO A 349 31.74 24.26 37.23
C PRO A 349 31.95 22.78 36.91
N ARG A 350 31.33 21.94 37.74
CA ARG A 350 31.16 20.50 37.52
C ARG A 350 29.87 20.22 36.74
N LEU A 351 29.84 19.14 35.97
CA LEU A 351 28.65 18.29 35.83
C LEU A 351 29.07 16.82 35.99
N ALA A 352 28.16 16.01 36.54
CA ALA A 352 28.36 14.58 36.78
C ALA A 352 27.35 13.78 35.97
N ASP A 353 27.77 12.63 35.45
CA ASP A 353 26.92 11.70 34.72
C ASP A 353 26.86 10.36 35.46
N ARG A 354 25.65 9.90 35.78
CA ARG A 354 25.43 8.59 36.41
C ARG A 354 24.02 8.03 36.15
N LYS A 355 23.84 7.46 34.96
CA LYS A 355 22.92 6.35 34.62
C LYS A 355 21.44 6.47 35.06
N GLU A 356 20.56 6.51 34.08
CA GLU A 356 19.38 5.65 34.05
C GLU A 356 19.27 4.97 32.67
N ILE A 357 18.65 3.79 32.60
CA ILE A 357 18.39 3.06 31.35
C ILE A 357 16.87 2.89 31.23
N GLU A 358 16.24 3.72 30.40
CA GLU A 358 14.80 3.66 30.11
C GLU A 358 14.41 2.44 29.25
N PRO A 359 13.17 1.93 29.38
CA PRO A 359 12.62 0.92 28.48
C PRO A 359 12.30 1.45 27.06
N GLU A 360 12.21 0.54 26.09
CA GLU A 360 12.13 0.86 24.66
C GLU A 360 10.73 1.29 24.14
N GLU A 361 10.21 2.45 24.55
CA GLU A 361 9.04 3.06 23.87
C GLU A 361 9.39 3.79 22.54
N LYS A 362 10.69 3.96 22.26
CA LYS A 362 11.21 4.83 21.19
C LYS A 362 10.82 4.43 19.75
N PRO A 363 10.61 3.15 19.37
CA PRO A 363 10.20 2.80 18.00
C PRO A 363 8.82 3.34 17.58
N GLN A 364 7.82 3.20 18.46
CA GLN A 364 6.41 3.49 18.11
C GLN A 364 6.14 4.99 18.05
N LYS A 365 6.74 5.77 18.97
CA LYS A 365 6.61 7.24 19.01
C LYS A 365 7.32 7.89 17.82
N SER A 366 8.55 7.46 17.50
CA SER A 366 9.29 7.99 16.36
C SER A 366 8.65 7.65 15.01
N LEU A 367 8.03 6.47 14.85
CA LEU A 367 7.28 6.13 13.63
C LEU A 367 6.07 7.04 13.41
N ASN A 368 5.27 7.30 14.46
CA ASN A 368 4.12 8.20 14.38
C ASN A 368 4.54 9.66 14.11
N GLN A 369 5.58 10.14 14.79
CA GLN A 369 6.13 11.48 14.55
C GLN A 369 6.63 11.62 13.10
N LYS A 370 7.37 10.64 12.59
CA LYS A 370 7.80 10.59 11.19
C LYS A 370 6.63 10.53 10.21
N GLN A 371 5.49 9.92 10.58
CA GLN A 371 4.28 9.96 9.76
C GLN A 371 3.63 11.35 9.76
N GLN A 372 3.61 12.06 10.88
CA GLN A 372 3.15 13.45 10.97
C GLN A 372 4.03 14.40 10.15
N GLU A 373 5.35 14.29 10.24
CA GLU A 373 6.31 15.04 9.42
C GLU A 373 6.06 14.82 7.91
N ASN A 374 5.82 13.57 7.50
CA ASN A 374 5.48 13.24 6.11
C ASN A 374 4.12 13.80 5.68
N GLN A 375 3.14 13.94 6.58
CA GLN A 375 1.89 14.66 6.28
C GLN A 375 2.12 16.17 6.10
N GLU A 376 2.98 16.78 6.92
CA GLU A 376 3.29 18.21 6.82
C GLU A 376 4.10 18.55 5.57
N LEU A 377 5.04 17.69 5.19
CA LEU A 377 5.72 17.75 3.90
C LEU A 377 4.74 17.61 2.73
N LEU A 378 3.73 16.74 2.85
CA LEU A 378 2.68 16.62 1.83
C LEU A 378 1.87 17.92 1.72
N ILE A 379 1.32 18.44 2.82
CA ILE A 379 0.53 19.69 2.81
C ILE A 379 1.37 20.87 2.26
N LYS A 380 2.60 21.04 2.73
CA LYS A 380 3.56 22.07 2.25
C LYS A 380 3.89 21.94 0.76
N SER A 381 3.76 20.74 0.19
CA SER A 381 3.93 20.50 -1.24
C SER A 381 2.65 20.74 -2.04
N ILE A 382 1.47 20.43 -1.47
CA ILE A 382 0.15 20.70 -2.06
C ILE A 382 -0.13 22.20 -2.16
N SER A 383 0.31 23.00 -1.18
CA SER A 383 0.21 24.47 -1.21
C SER A 383 1.17 25.16 -2.20
N ARG A 384 1.86 24.40 -3.05
CA ARG A 384 2.66 24.90 -4.17
C ARG A 384 2.02 24.47 -5.47
N ASP A 385 2.22 25.25 -6.52
CA ASP A 385 1.98 24.74 -7.86
C ASP A 385 3.05 23.66 -8.17
N LEU A 386 2.58 22.45 -8.45
CA LEU A 386 3.41 21.30 -8.83
C LEU A 386 3.30 20.98 -10.33
N GLY A 387 2.43 21.67 -11.06
CA GLY A 387 2.19 21.47 -12.48
C GLY A 387 1.80 20.04 -12.86
N PHE A 388 2.26 19.64 -14.06
CA PHE A 388 1.79 18.46 -14.77
C PHE A 388 2.96 17.64 -15.33
N SER A 389 2.89 16.31 -15.23
CA SER A 389 3.84 15.40 -15.87
C SER A 389 3.15 14.59 -16.96
N ARG A 390 3.52 14.81 -18.23
CA ARG A 390 2.91 14.15 -19.41
C ARG A 390 1.38 14.24 -19.41
N GLY A 391 0.85 15.44 -19.15
CA GLY A 391 -0.58 15.71 -19.05
C GLY A 391 -1.28 15.13 -17.82
N ARG A 392 -0.54 14.82 -16.74
CA ARG A 392 -1.11 14.30 -15.48
C ARG A 392 -0.89 15.29 -14.34
N PRO A 393 -1.93 15.74 -13.62
CA PRO A 393 -1.79 16.63 -12.47
C PRO A 393 -0.97 15.98 -11.36
N ILE A 394 0.14 16.62 -10.96
CA ILE A 394 1.11 16.01 -10.03
C ILE A 394 0.55 15.99 -8.60
N ALA A 395 -0.08 17.07 -8.12
CA ALA A 395 -0.61 17.11 -6.75
C ALA A 395 -1.69 16.03 -6.53
N ALA A 396 -2.65 15.88 -7.45
CA ALA A 396 -3.65 14.82 -7.41
C ALA A 396 -3.04 13.40 -7.36
N CYS A 397 -2.03 13.13 -8.20
CA CYS A 397 -1.33 11.85 -8.21
C CYS A 397 -0.56 11.59 -6.90
N MET A 398 0.05 12.62 -6.33
CA MET A 398 0.80 12.56 -5.08
C MET A 398 -0.12 12.34 -3.88
N ILE A 399 -1.16 13.17 -3.73
CA ILE A 399 -2.22 13.03 -2.70
C ILE A 399 -2.75 11.60 -2.68
N TYR A 400 -3.18 11.10 -3.84
CA TYR A 400 -3.73 9.76 -3.96
C TYR A 400 -2.74 8.66 -3.54
N ARG A 401 -1.46 8.76 -3.94
CA ARG A 401 -0.40 7.82 -3.55
C ARG A 401 -0.11 7.84 -2.04
N CYS A 402 -0.07 9.02 -1.43
CA CYS A 402 0.16 9.16 0.02
C CYS A 402 -1.01 8.58 0.82
N LEU A 403 -2.26 8.88 0.44
CA LEU A 403 -3.46 8.33 1.09
C LEU A 403 -3.57 6.81 0.96
N LEU A 404 -3.17 6.23 -0.19
CA LEU A 404 -3.03 4.78 -0.34
C LEU A 404 -1.93 4.20 0.56
N HIS A 405 -0.74 4.83 0.58
CA HIS A 405 0.41 4.37 1.35
C HIS A 405 0.12 4.35 2.87
N TRP A 406 -0.54 5.40 3.39
CA TRP A 406 -1.00 5.47 4.78
C TRP A 406 -2.32 4.73 5.04
N ARG A 407 -2.90 4.07 4.03
CA ARG A 407 -4.21 3.41 4.05
C ARG A 407 -5.36 4.26 4.60
N SER A 408 -5.32 5.59 4.44
CA SER A 408 -6.23 6.54 5.09
C SER A 408 -7.72 6.31 4.77
N PHE A 409 -8.04 5.55 3.72
CA PHE A 409 -9.40 5.15 3.35
C PHE A 409 -9.99 4.03 4.23
N GLU A 410 -9.14 3.23 4.89
CA GLU A 410 -9.51 2.10 5.76
C GLU A 410 -9.69 2.52 7.24
N VAL A 411 -9.31 3.76 7.60
CA VAL A 411 -9.22 4.27 8.98
C VAL A 411 -10.49 5.01 9.41
N GLU A 412 -10.97 4.77 10.63
CA GLU A 412 -12.24 5.33 11.12
C GLU A 412 -12.16 6.79 11.57
N LYS A 413 -10.95 7.26 11.93
CA LYS A 413 -10.65 8.64 12.32
C LYS A 413 -9.34 9.09 11.68
N THR A 414 -9.35 10.15 10.89
CA THR A 414 -8.13 10.78 10.37
C THR A 414 -8.40 12.23 9.98
N ASN A 415 -7.46 13.13 10.27
CA ASN A 415 -7.53 14.56 9.96
C ASN A 415 -6.85 14.93 8.63
N ILE A 416 -6.19 13.98 7.95
CA ILE A 416 -5.43 14.27 6.73
C ILE A 416 -6.35 14.72 5.59
N PHE A 417 -7.58 14.21 5.54
CA PHE A 417 -8.59 14.65 4.58
C PHE A 417 -8.96 16.12 4.79
N ASP A 418 -9.20 16.54 6.04
CA ASP A 418 -9.55 17.92 6.39
C ASP A 418 -8.39 18.88 6.11
N ARG A 419 -7.15 18.49 6.45
CA ARG A 419 -5.93 19.26 6.12
C ARG A 419 -5.76 19.45 4.61
N ILE A 420 -6.03 18.41 3.81
CA ILE A 420 -5.98 18.50 2.33
C ILE A 420 -7.12 19.38 1.81
N ILE A 421 -8.35 19.23 2.33
CA ILE A 421 -9.49 20.09 1.99
C ILE A 421 -9.17 21.56 2.27
N GLN A 422 -8.58 21.87 3.42
CA GLN A 422 -8.18 23.22 3.80
C GLN A 422 -7.10 23.79 2.86
N ALA A 423 -6.06 23.01 2.53
CA ALA A 423 -4.99 23.44 1.63
C ALA A 423 -5.47 23.66 0.19
N ILE A 424 -6.47 22.89 -0.27
CA ILE A 424 -7.15 23.11 -1.55
C ILE A 424 -8.03 24.37 -1.47
N GLY A 425 -8.79 24.54 -0.39
CA GLY A 425 -9.66 25.70 -0.16
C GLY A 425 -8.93 27.03 -0.19
N THR A 426 -7.87 27.18 0.61
CA THR A 426 -7.06 28.43 0.64
C THR A 426 -6.37 28.74 -0.68
N SER A 427 -6.13 27.71 -1.51
CA SER A 427 -5.60 27.89 -2.87
C SER A 427 -6.65 28.33 -3.91
N ILE A 428 -7.93 28.19 -3.60
CA ILE A 428 -9.09 28.58 -4.43
C ILE A 428 -9.72 29.91 -3.95
N GLU A 429 -9.48 30.31 -2.70
CA GLU A 429 -9.95 31.59 -2.12
C GLU A 429 -9.57 32.81 -2.97
N THR A 430 -8.39 32.80 -3.62
CA THR A 430 -8.01 33.83 -4.62
C THR A 430 -8.74 33.60 -5.95
N ARG A 431 -10.06 33.85 -5.97
CA ARG A 431 -10.98 33.54 -7.09
C ARG A 431 -10.63 34.23 -8.41
N ASP A 432 -9.79 35.27 -8.40
CA ASP A 432 -9.49 36.08 -9.58
C ASP A 432 -8.58 35.37 -10.59
N ASN A 433 -7.69 34.48 -10.14
CA ASN A 433 -6.73 33.81 -11.00
C ASN A 433 -7.33 32.57 -11.70
N ASN A 434 -7.59 32.68 -13.00
CA ASN A 434 -8.22 31.62 -13.80
C ASN A 434 -7.33 30.37 -13.96
N ASP A 435 -6.00 30.51 -14.05
CA ASP A 435 -5.07 29.38 -14.13
C ASP A 435 -5.06 28.54 -12.87
N LYS A 436 -5.00 29.16 -11.67
CA LYS A 436 -5.13 28.45 -10.40
C LYS A 436 -6.45 27.68 -10.31
N LEU A 437 -7.55 28.28 -10.78
CA LEU A 437 -8.84 27.60 -10.84
C LEU A 437 -8.79 26.41 -11.80
N ALA A 438 -8.23 26.55 -13.00
CA ALA A 438 -8.11 25.44 -13.96
C ALA A 438 -7.19 24.32 -13.45
N TYR A 439 -6.05 24.66 -12.83
CA TYR A 439 -5.15 23.73 -12.14
C TYR A 439 -5.90 22.94 -11.06
N TRP A 440 -6.65 23.60 -10.18
CA TRP A 440 -7.41 22.93 -9.14
C TRP A 440 -8.62 22.16 -9.67
N LEU A 441 -9.21 22.57 -10.79
CA LEU A 441 -10.25 21.79 -11.48
C LEU A 441 -9.69 20.48 -12.01
N SER A 442 -8.54 20.49 -12.69
CA SER A 442 -7.87 19.28 -13.20
C SER A 442 -7.40 18.37 -12.06
N ASN A 443 -6.76 18.94 -11.03
CA ASN A 443 -6.32 18.17 -9.86
C ASN A 443 -7.50 17.53 -9.11
N SER A 444 -8.52 18.31 -8.75
CA SER A 444 -9.65 17.83 -7.94
C SER A 444 -10.51 16.81 -8.69
N SER A 445 -10.77 17.03 -9.99
CA SER A 445 -11.52 16.07 -10.82
C SER A 445 -10.74 14.77 -11.07
N THR A 446 -9.42 14.84 -11.26
CA THR A 446 -8.57 13.65 -11.38
C THR A 446 -8.52 12.87 -10.07
N LEU A 447 -8.38 13.55 -8.92
CA LEU A 447 -8.39 12.91 -7.61
C LEU A 447 -9.76 12.26 -7.32
N LEU A 448 -10.86 12.94 -7.63
CA LEU A 448 -12.22 12.41 -7.51
C LEU A 448 -12.41 11.15 -8.38
N LEU A 449 -11.92 11.13 -9.61
CA LEU A 449 -11.95 9.96 -10.50
C LEU A 449 -11.12 8.78 -9.96
N LEU A 450 -9.96 9.05 -9.33
CA LEU A 450 -9.15 8.02 -8.68
C LEU A 450 -9.87 7.44 -7.45
N LEU A 451 -10.50 8.27 -6.63
CA LEU A 451 -11.32 7.83 -5.49
C LEU A 451 -12.54 7.00 -5.94
N GLN A 452 -13.29 7.46 -6.94
CA GLN A 452 -14.44 6.75 -7.50
C GLN A 452 -14.09 5.32 -7.98
N LYS A 453 -12.86 5.11 -8.48
CA LYS A 453 -12.36 3.79 -8.91
C LYS A 453 -11.79 2.93 -7.77
N THR A 454 -11.53 3.51 -6.60
CA THR A 454 -10.87 2.84 -5.46
C THR A 454 -11.86 2.45 -4.37
N LEU A 455 -12.80 3.34 -4.04
CA LEU A 455 -13.76 3.16 -2.95
C LEU A 455 -14.96 2.33 -3.44
N LYS A 456 -15.26 1.21 -2.77
CA LYS A 456 -16.46 0.42 -3.06
C LYS A 456 -17.73 1.24 -2.78
N THR A 457 -18.63 1.32 -3.75
CA THR A 457 -20.02 1.73 -3.52
C THR A 457 -20.77 0.58 -2.87
N SER A 458 -20.95 0.63 -1.54
CA SER A 458 -21.92 -0.24 -0.87
C SER A 458 -23.31 0.03 -1.44
N GLY A 459 -24.05 -1.03 -1.78
CA GLY A 459 -25.30 -0.95 -2.56
C GLY A 459 -25.34 -1.75 -3.87
N ALA A 460 -24.33 -2.57 -4.18
CA ALA A 460 -24.29 -3.46 -5.35
C ALA A 460 -24.75 -4.90 -5.03
N VAL A 461 -25.75 -5.06 -4.16
CA VAL A 461 -26.36 -6.35 -3.79
C VAL A 461 -27.88 -6.19 -3.82
N HIS A 462 -28.55 -6.94 -4.72
CA HIS A 462 -29.99 -6.94 -5.00
C HIS A 462 -30.61 -5.61 -5.47
N SER A 463 -30.69 -5.41 -6.79
CA SER A 463 -31.85 -4.74 -7.43
C SER A 463 -31.92 -5.09 -8.92
N THR A 464 -33.13 -5.39 -9.39
CA THR A 464 -33.47 -5.54 -10.82
C THR A 464 -33.62 -4.17 -11.49
N PRO A 465 -33.52 -4.07 -12.83
CA PRO A 465 -33.52 -2.79 -13.54
C PRO A 465 -34.94 -2.19 -13.64
N ASN A 466 -35.43 -1.59 -12.55
CA ASN A 466 -36.69 -0.84 -12.55
C ASN A 466 -36.48 0.66 -12.82
N ARG A 467 -37.47 1.30 -13.44
CA ARG A 467 -37.33 2.53 -14.24
C ARG A 467 -38.10 3.69 -13.61
N HIS A 468 -37.49 4.40 -12.66
CA HIS A 468 -38.03 5.68 -12.17
C HIS A 468 -37.05 6.84 -12.34
N ARG A 469 -37.57 7.94 -12.92
CA ARG A 469 -36.90 9.25 -12.96
C ARG A 469 -37.13 9.95 -11.62
N THR A 470 -36.06 10.43 -11.00
CA THR A 470 -36.10 11.58 -10.07
C THR A 470 -35.02 12.57 -10.51
N SER A 471 -35.40 13.85 -10.64
CA SER A 471 -34.57 14.84 -11.33
C SER A 471 -33.52 15.45 -10.41
N SER A 472 -32.29 14.93 -10.45
CA SER A 472 -31.11 15.64 -9.93
C SER A 472 -29.92 15.44 -10.89
N THR A 473 -29.46 16.52 -11.51
CA THR A 473 -28.44 16.50 -12.58
C THR A 473 -27.02 16.45 -12.03
N SER A 474 -26.71 15.38 -11.28
CA SER A 474 -25.35 15.03 -10.89
C SER A 474 -24.42 15.02 -12.11
N LEU A 475 -23.40 15.89 -12.11
CA LEU A 475 -22.49 16.04 -13.25
C LEU A 475 -21.68 14.77 -13.58
N PHE A 476 -21.64 13.80 -12.65
CA PHE A 476 -20.79 12.62 -12.68
C PHE A 476 -21.55 11.27 -12.68
N SER A 477 -22.88 11.26 -12.53
CA SER A 477 -23.66 10.00 -12.54
C SER A 477 -23.79 9.38 -13.94
N GLU A 478 -23.63 10.18 -15.00
CA GLU A 478 -23.71 9.74 -16.40
C GLU A 478 -22.35 9.80 -17.10
N LEU A 479 -21.41 8.93 -16.71
CA LEU A 479 -20.26 8.58 -17.55
C LEU A 479 -20.46 7.20 -18.20
N PRO A 480 -20.78 7.15 -19.51
CA PRO A 480 -20.52 5.96 -20.31
C PRO A 480 -19.03 5.59 -20.25
N SER A 481 -18.70 4.31 -20.41
CA SER A 481 -17.29 3.87 -20.46
C SER A 481 -16.63 4.35 -21.76
N VAL A 482 -16.05 5.55 -21.73
CA VAL A 482 -15.43 6.19 -22.90
C VAL A 482 -14.24 5.35 -23.38
N ARG A 483 -14.38 4.82 -24.59
CA ARG A 483 -13.44 3.89 -25.22
C ARG A 483 -12.21 4.60 -25.83
N GLY A 484 -11.60 5.49 -25.04
CA GLY A 484 -10.54 6.42 -25.46
C GLY A 484 -9.73 6.96 -24.28
N THR A 485 -9.15 6.06 -23.48
CA THR A 485 -8.29 6.34 -22.29
C THR A 485 -8.92 7.20 -21.18
N PRO A 486 -9.07 6.65 -19.96
CA PRO A 486 -7.86 6.50 -19.13
C PRO A 486 -7.75 5.14 -18.42
N GLU A 487 -7.83 4.03 -19.18
CA GLU A 487 -7.49 2.70 -18.64
C GLU A 487 -6.01 2.58 -18.23
N SER A 488 -5.09 3.26 -18.91
CA SER A 488 -3.65 3.15 -18.67
C SER A 488 -3.22 3.76 -17.33
N ILE A 489 -3.90 4.83 -16.88
CA ILE A 489 -3.71 5.42 -15.54
C ILE A 489 -4.11 4.39 -14.49
N SER A 490 -5.28 3.77 -14.63
CA SER A 490 -5.78 2.75 -13.70
C SER A 490 -4.86 1.52 -13.67
N ARG A 491 -4.54 0.91 -14.81
CA ARG A 491 -3.80 -0.37 -14.85
C ARG A 491 -2.32 -0.28 -14.42
N ALA A 492 -1.75 0.93 -14.33
CA ALA A 492 -0.39 1.18 -13.87
C ALA A 492 -0.29 1.75 -12.44
N LEU A 493 -1.43 2.09 -11.79
CA LEU A 493 -1.48 2.60 -10.41
C LEU A 493 -2.29 1.70 -9.46
N LEU A 494 -3.36 1.08 -9.96
CA LEU A 494 -4.23 0.20 -9.17
C LEU A 494 -3.75 -1.25 -9.24
N GLY A 495 -3.08 -1.70 -8.19
CA GLY A 495 -2.83 -3.12 -7.91
C GLY A 495 -4.11 -3.87 -7.47
N GLY A 496 -5.17 -3.82 -8.29
CA GLY A 496 -6.40 -4.61 -8.18
C GLY A 496 -7.32 -4.39 -6.97
N ARG A 497 -6.85 -3.78 -5.87
CA ARG A 497 -7.64 -3.61 -4.64
C ARG A 497 -8.66 -2.48 -4.74
N GLN A 498 -9.95 -2.86 -4.76
CA GLN A 498 -11.03 -1.99 -4.28
C GLN A 498 -11.03 -1.99 -2.75
N VAL A 499 -11.08 -0.80 -2.15
CA VAL A 499 -11.04 -0.58 -0.70
C VAL A 499 -12.46 -0.35 -0.16
N GLU A 500 -12.74 -0.89 1.02
CA GLU A 500 -13.96 -0.59 1.75
C GLU A 500 -13.78 0.73 2.51
N ALA A 501 -14.54 1.75 2.12
CA ALA A 501 -14.32 3.12 2.54
C ALA A 501 -15.00 3.40 3.89
N LYS A 502 -14.21 3.79 4.91
CA LYS A 502 -14.76 4.35 6.15
C LYS A 502 -15.33 5.75 5.92
N TYR A 503 -16.21 6.19 6.83
CA TYR A 503 -16.96 7.45 6.72
C TYR A 503 -16.12 8.70 6.36
N PRO A 504 -14.91 8.95 6.94
CA PRO A 504 -14.09 10.11 6.55
C PRO A 504 -13.70 10.14 5.06
N ALA A 505 -13.49 8.97 4.44
CA ALA A 505 -13.18 8.89 3.01
C ALA A 505 -14.38 9.18 2.11
N LEU A 506 -15.60 8.92 2.61
CA LEU A 506 -16.84 9.26 1.92
C LEU A 506 -17.11 10.77 1.99
N LEU A 507 -16.89 11.40 3.16
CA LEU A 507 -16.91 12.86 3.29
C LEU A 507 -15.85 13.52 2.39
N PHE A 508 -14.62 13.04 2.38
CA PHE A 508 -13.55 13.57 1.51
C PHE A 508 -13.95 13.53 0.02
N LYS A 509 -14.60 12.45 -0.43
CA LYS A 509 -15.16 12.34 -1.79
C LYS A 509 -16.28 13.37 -2.04
N GLN A 510 -17.15 13.64 -1.06
CA GLN A 510 -18.20 14.66 -1.18
C GLN A 510 -17.60 16.07 -1.25
N HIS A 511 -16.66 16.43 -0.38
CA HIS A 511 -15.98 17.72 -0.42
C HIS A 511 -15.21 17.95 -1.74
N LEU A 512 -14.53 16.93 -2.27
CA LEU A 512 -13.90 17.02 -3.59
C LEU A 512 -14.90 17.18 -4.74
N THR A 513 -16.11 16.60 -4.61
CA THR A 513 -17.19 16.83 -5.58
C THR A 513 -17.66 18.28 -5.52
N ALA A 514 -17.91 18.81 -4.32
CA ALA A 514 -18.29 20.21 -4.11
C ALA A 514 -17.22 21.20 -4.59
N PHE A 515 -15.92 20.92 -4.41
CA PHE A 515 -14.85 21.74 -4.98
C PHE A 515 -14.88 21.75 -6.50
N VAL A 516 -15.03 20.58 -7.16
CA VAL A 516 -15.11 20.50 -8.62
C VAL A 516 -16.32 21.28 -9.15
N GLU A 517 -17.47 21.19 -8.49
CA GLU A 517 -18.69 21.93 -8.86
C GLU A 517 -18.54 23.45 -8.63
N LEU A 518 -17.92 23.85 -7.52
CA LEU A 518 -17.63 25.26 -7.20
C LEU A 518 -16.68 25.90 -8.22
N ILE A 519 -15.53 25.25 -8.50
CA ILE A 519 -14.53 25.76 -9.45
C ILE A 519 -15.12 25.82 -10.87
N TYR A 520 -15.81 24.76 -11.29
CA TYR A 520 -16.53 24.72 -12.57
C TYR A 520 -17.53 25.87 -12.70
N GLY A 521 -18.30 26.15 -11.64
CA GLY A 521 -19.22 27.28 -11.58
C GLY A 521 -18.51 28.62 -11.74
N ILE A 522 -17.45 28.88 -10.96
CA ILE A 522 -16.69 30.13 -10.99
C ILE A 522 -16.09 30.39 -12.39
N ILE A 523 -15.43 29.40 -13.01
CA ILE A 523 -14.84 29.56 -14.35
C ILE A 523 -15.93 29.85 -15.40
N ARG A 524 -17.01 29.06 -15.40
CA ARG A 524 -18.13 29.21 -16.33
C ARG A 524 -18.80 30.57 -16.20
N ASP A 525 -19.09 31.01 -14.98
CA ASP A 525 -19.88 32.21 -14.76
C ASP A 525 -19.05 33.48 -14.95
N LYS A 526 -17.74 33.48 -14.61
CA LYS A 526 -16.82 34.54 -15.05
C LYS A 526 -16.83 34.75 -16.57
N LEU A 527 -16.75 33.67 -17.35
CA LEU A 527 -16.79 33.72 -18.81
C LEU A 527 -18.14 34.27 -19.33
N LYS A 528 -19.25 34.04 -18.63
CA LYS A 528 -20.54 34.68 -18.95
C LYS A 528 -20.54 36.17 -18.63
N GLU A 529 -20.06 36.58 -17.47
CA GLU A 529 -20.00 38.00 -17.07
C GLU A 529 -19.11 38.81 -18.03
N GLU A 530 -18.01 38.23 -18.51
CA GLU A 530 -17.12 38.85 -19.52
C GLU A 530 -17.81 39.01 -20.89
N ILE A 531 -18.60 38.00 -21.31
CA ILE A 531 -19.30 37.99 -22.61
C ILE A 531 -20.59 38.82 -22.58
N PHE A 532 -21.32 38.84 -21.47
CA PHE A 532 -22.65 39.47 -21.33
C PHE A 532 -22.74 40.93 -21.83
N PRO A 533 -21.85 41.88 -21.46
CA PRO A 533 -21.93 43.25 -21.95
C PRO A 533 -21.68 43.35 -23.47
N LEU A 534 -20.91 42.42 -24.06
CA LEU A 534 -20.61 42.40 -25.49
C LEU A 534 -21.83 41.96 -26.32
N LEU A 535 -22.66 41.04 -25.81
CA LEU A 535 -23.88 40.57 -26.50
C LEU A 535 -24.87 41.71 -26.79
N GLY A 536 -24.95 42.71 -25.90
CA GLY A 536 -25.74 43.92 -26.09
C GLY A 536 -25.28 44.82 -27.26
N LEU A 537 -24.04 44.65 -27.73
CA LEU A 537 -23.42 45.34 -28.87
C LEU A 537 -23.42 44.49 -30.16
N CYS A 538 -23.61 43.17 -30.04
CA CYS A 538 -23.60 42.22 -31.16
C CYS A 538 -24.85 42.29 -32.07
N ILE A 539 -25.87 43.07 -31.68
CA ILE A 539 -27.22 43.05 -32.25
C ILE A 539 -27.51 44.22 -33.22
N GLN A 540 -26.62 45.20 -33.28
CA GLN A 540 -26.74 46.37 -34.15
C GLN A 540 -25.39 46.63 -34.83
N VAL A 541 -25.41 46.91 -36.13
CA VAL A 541 -24.20 47.34 -36.86
C VAL A 541 -23.61 48.57 -36.15
N PRO A 542 -22.31 48.58 -35.80
CA PRO A 542 -21.65 49.75 -35.24
C PRO A 542 -21.75 50.93 -36.22
N SER A 543 -22.58 51.92 -35.88
CA SER A 543 -22.76 53.11 -36.71
C SER A 543 -21.50 53.95 -36.70
N THR A 544 -20.74 53.96 -37.80
CA THR A 544 -19.50 54.73 -37.98
C THR A 544 -19.73 56.24 -38.16
N SER A 545 -20.79 56.77 -37.55
CA SER A 545 -21.26 58.16 -37.62
C SER A 545 -20.39 59.09 -36.76
N HIS A 546 -19.11 59.21 -37.12
CA HIS A 546 -18.23 60.36 -36.82
C HIS A 546 -16.95 60.39 -37.67
N ALA A 547 -16.55 59.26 -38.29
CA ALA A 547 -15.32 59.14 -39.07
C ALA A 547 -15.51 59.38 -40.59
N SER A 548 -16.26 60.42 -40.98
CA SER A 548 -16.52 60.72 -42.40
C SER A 548 -16.68 62.22 -42.71
N LEU A 549 -15.73 63.03 -42.26
CA LEU A 549 -15.51 64.37 -42.79
C LEU A 549 -14.06 64.52 -43.29
N ILE A 550 -13.80 64.07 -44.53
CA ILE A 550 -12.75 64.56 -45.45
C ILE A 550 -12.92 63.86 -46.82
N LYS A 551 -12.62 64.61 -47.90
CA LYS A 551 -12.70 64.28 -49.34
C LYS A 551 -12.59 62.79 -49.73
N GLY A 552 -13.52 62.35 -50.58
CA GLY A 552 -13.45 61.05 -51.27
C GLY A 552 -12.88 61.12 -52.69
N THR A 553 -12.69 59.95 -53.31
CA THR A 553 -12.44 59.76 -54.75
C THR A 553 -13.06 58.40 -55.15
N ARG A 554 -13.38 58.19 -56.44
CA ARG A 554 -14.04 56.96 -56.91
C ARG A 554 -13.05 55.81 -57.14
N SER A 555 -13.60 54.59 -57.03
CA SER A 555 -13.14 53.33 -57.64
C SER A 555 -11.69 52.89 -57.44
N HIS A 556 -11.49 51.89 -56.59
CA HIS A 556 -10.81 50.65 -56.96
C HIS A 556 -11.45 49.46 -56.20
N ALA A 557 -11.13 48.22 -56.58
CA ALA A 557 -11.78 47.02 -56.03
C ALA A 557 -11.27 46.69 -54.62
N ASN A 558 -12.19 46.42 -53.69
CA ASN A 558 -11.84 46.00 -52.33
C ASN A 558 -11.62 44.47 -52.26
N PRO A 559 -10.58 44.00 -51.54
CA PRO A 559 -10.57 42.67 -50.92
C PRO A 559 -11.73 42.53 -49.91
N PRO A 560 -12.03 41.32 -49.40
CA PRO A 560 -13.14 41.10 -48.46
C PRO A 560 -12.90 41.77 -47.10
N ALA A 561 -13.26 43.05 -46.98
CA ALA A 561 -13.02 43.91 -45.82
C ALA A 561 -13.87 43.59 -44.57
N HIS A 562 -14.30 42.34 -44.39
CA HIS A 562 -15.20 41.94 -43.32
C HIS A 562 -14.49 41.80 -41.95
N GLN A 563 -13.20 41.44 -41.93
CA GLN A 563 -12.42 41.23 -40.69
C GLN A 563 -12.30 42.48 -39.79
N ASN A 564 -12.50 43.69 -40.32
CA ASN A 564 -12.32 44.94 -39.57
C ASN A 564 -13.63 45.61 -39.10
N LEU A 565 -14.80 44.95 -39.23
CA LEU A 565 -16.11 45.55 -38.87
C LEU A 565 -16.85 44.90 -37.69
N MET A 566 -16.28 43.87 -37.03
CA MET A 566 -16.97 43.14 -35.95
C MET A 566 -16.28 43.14 -34.56
N PRO A 567 -15.81 44.27 -33.99
CA PRO A 567 -15.09 44.28 -32.71
C PRO A 567 -15.77 43.55 -31.52
N PRO A 568 -17.11 43.61 -31.32
CA PRO A 568 -17.76 42.89 -30.21
C PRO A 568 -17.66 41.37 -30.36
N TRP A 569 -17.87 40.84 -31.56
CA TRP A 569 -17.81 39.40 -31.84
C TRP A 569 -16.39 38.86 -31.72
N GLN A 570 -15.42 39.58 -32.30
CA GLN A 570 -13.99 39.28 -32.15
C GLN A 570 -13.54 39.31 -30.67
N SER A 571 -14.13 40.19 -29.85
CA SER A 571 -13.87 40.21 -28.40
C SER A 571 -14.43 38.96 -27.70
N ILE A 572 -15.64 38.51 -28.06
CA ILE A 572 -16.21 37.25 -27.54
C ILE A 572 -15.35 36.04 -27.96
N VAL A 573 -14.95 35.97 -29.23
CA VAL A 573 -14.05 34.91 -29.75
C VAL A 573 -12.73 34.90 -28.97
N LYS A 574 -12.16 36.07 -28.65
CA LYS A 574 -10.95 36.19 -27.83
C LYS A 574 -11.16 35.68 -26.40
N SER A 575 -12.26 36.03 -25.74
CA SER A 575 -12.60 35.52 -24.39
C SER A 575 -12.79 34.00 -24.39
N LEU A 576 -13.55 33.46 -25.35
CA LEU A 576 -13.73 32.01 -25.53
C LEU A 576 -12.39 31.28 -25.73
N THR A 577 -11.53 31.81 -26.59
CA THR A 577 -10.17 31.28 -26.85
C THR A 577 -9.32 31.31 -25.58
N THR A 578 -9.28 32.44 -24.87
CA THR A 578 -8.47 32.62 -23.66
C THR A 578 -8.83 31.59 -22.58
N TYR A 579 -10.13 31.34 -22.37
CA TYR A 579 -10.59 30.34 -21.40
C TYR A 579 -10.37 28.89 -21.88
N LEU A 580 -10.45 28.63 -23.20
CA LEU A 580 -10.11 27.33 -23.77
C LEU A 580 -8.63 27.00 -23.56
N ASP A 581 -7.74 27.96 -23.82
CA ASP A 581 -6.29 27.79 -23.69
C ASP A 581 -5.86 27.66 -22.22
N ILE A 582 -6.45 28.43 -21.30
CA ILE A 582 -6.24 28.25 -19.84
C ILE A 582 -6.67 26.85 -19.39
N MET A 583 -7.78 26.31 -19.92
CA MET A 583 -8.20 24.94 -19.60
C MET A 583 -7.31 23.85 -20.23
N LYS A 584 -6.77 24.09 -21.43
CA LYS A 584 -5.84 23.18 -22.13
C LYS A 584 -4.47 23.12 -21.46
N THR A 585 -3.86 24.27 -21.18
CA THR A 585 -2.55 24.37 -20.50
C THR A 585 -2.56 23.71 -19.12
N ASN A 586 -3.69 23.79 -18.42
CA ASN A 586 -3.93 23.14 -17.13
C ASN A 586 -4.54 21.73 -17.25
N PHE A 587 -4.54 21.11 -18.44
CA PHE A 587 -5.00 19.75 -18.70
C PHE A 587 -6.35 19.42 -18.02
N VAL A 588 -7.33 20.33 -18.11
CA VAL A 588 -8.68 20.11 -17.59
C VAL A 588 -9.35 19.00 -18.40
N PRO A 589 -10.01 18.00 -17.79
CA PRO A 589 -10.64 16.90 -18.52
C PRO A 589 -11.60 17.41 -19.62
N PRO A 590 -11.46 17.01 -20.90
CA PRO A 590 -12.24 17.58 -22.01
C PRO A 590 -13.77 17.49 -21.83
N LEU A 591 -14.27 16.50 -21.09
CA LEU A 591 -15.69 16.39 -20.73
C LEU A 591 -16.21 17.57 -19.87
N LEU A 592 -15.34 18.20 -19.06
CA LEU A 592 -15.67 19.40 -18.29
C LEU A 592 -15.55 20.65 -19.16
N VAL A 593 -14.46 20.79 -19.94
CA VAL A 593 -14.24 21.88 -20.90
C VAL A 593 -15.46 22.00 -21.85
N ARG A 594 -15.84 20.88 -22.46
CA ARG A 594 -17.02 20.77 -23.34
C ARG A 594 -18.33 21.13 -22.62
N LYS A 595 -18.52 20.75 -21.36
CA LYS A 595 -19.71 21.14 -20.57
C LYS A 595 -19.75 22.65 -20.26
N VAL A 596 -18.60 23.29 -19.99
CA VAL A 596 -18.50 24.75 -19.83
C VAL A 596 -18.97 25.45 -21.10
N PHE A 597 -18.35 25.13 -22.25
CA PHE A 597 -18.67 25.82 -23.50
C PHE A 597 -20.12 25.61 -23.97
N VAL A 598 -20.72 24.43 -23.79
CA VAL A 598 -22.17 24.25 -24.03
C VAL A 598 -23.02 25.20 -23.20
N GLN A 599 -22.71 25.36 -21.91
CA GLN A 599 -23.48 26.25 -21.03
C GLN A 599 -23.23 27.74 -21.32
N VAL A 600 -22.10 28.08 -21.96
CA VAL A 600 -21.80 29.43 -22.45
C VAL A 600 -22.48 29.71 -23.79
N PHE A 601 -22.40 28.82 -24.78
CA PHE A 601 -23.11 29.00 -26.07
C PHE A 601 -24.64 28.98 -25.90
N SER A 602 -25.18 28.14 -25.01
CA SER A 602 -26.59 28.18 -24.64
C SER A 602 -26.99 29.52 -24.02
N PHE A 603 -26.15 30.10 -23.16
CA PHE A 603 -26.35 31.45 -22.60
C PHE A 603 -26.28 32.53 -23.69
N ILE A 604 -25.27 32.49 -24.58
CA ILE A 604 -25.13 33.41 -25.73
C ILE A 604 -26.40 33.39 -26.59
N ASN A 605 -26.87 32.21 -27.00
CA ASN A 605 -28.07 32.06 -27.84
C ASN A 605 -29.32 32.67 -27.17
N VAL A 606 -29.57 32.34 -25.89
CA VAL A 606 -30.72 32.86 -25.13
C VAL A 606 -30.64 34.38 -24.96
N GLN A 607 -29.47 34.93 -24.62
CA GLN A 607 -29.31 36.38 -24.40
C GLN A 607 -29.40 37.18 -25.70
N LEU A 608 -28.85 36.69 -26.81
CA LEU A 608 -29.01 37.30 -28.13
C LEU A 608 -30.48 37.28 -28.59
N PHE A 609 -31.17 36.14 -28.44
CA PHE A 609 -32.59 36.01 -28.80
C PHE A 609 -33.47 36.97 -27.99
N ASN A 610 -33.35 36.97 -26.67
CA ASN A 610 -34.10 37.87 -25.79
C ASN A 610 -33.85 39.34 -26.15
N SER A 611 -32.59 39.71 -26.40
CA SER A 611 -32.20 41.08 -26.72
C SER A 611 -32.67 41.53 -28.11
N LEU A 612 -32.73 40.64 -29.09
CA LEU A 612 -33.35 40.88 -30.40
C LEU A 612 -34.88 41.11 -30.26
N LEU A 613 -35.59 40.25 -29.54
CA LEU A 613 -37.03 40.36 -29.32
C LEU A 613 -37.42 41.67 -28.60
N LEU A 614 -36.64 42.06 -27.59
CA LEU A 614 -36.87 43.30 -26.84
C LEU A 614 -36.56 44.56 -27.66
N ARG A 615 -35.52 44.53 -28.51
CA ARG A 615 -35.09 45.69 -29.30
C ARG A 615 -35.66 45.69 -30.71
N ARG A 616 -36.98 45.91 -30.84
CA ARG A 616 -37.69 45.98 -32.15
C ARG A 616 -37.02 46.88 -33.21
N LYS A 617 -36.32 47.95 -32.81
CA LYS A 617 -35.57 48.84 -33.73
C LYS A 617 -34.33 48.18 -34.36
N CYS A 618 -33.82 47.10 -33.77
CA CYS A 618 -32.68 46.34 -34.28
C CYS A 618 -33.08 45.29 -35.33
N CYS A 619 -34.38 44.94 -35.48
CA CYS A 619 -34.86 43.93 -36.42
C CYS A 619 -34.88 44.45 -37.88
N SER A 620 -33.71 44.66 -38.46
CA SER A 620 -33.49 45.09 -39.86
C SER A 620 -32.67 44.07 -40.64
N PHE A 621 -32.76 44.06 -41.97
CA PHE A 621 -31.98 43.16 -42.82
C PHE A 621 -30.46 43.33 -42.62
N SER A 622 -29.97 44.57 -42.49
CA SER A 622 -28.54 44.85 -42.27
C SER A 622 -28.03 44.37 -40.91
N ASN A 623 -28.84 44.49 -39.85
CA ASN A 623 -28.49 43.93 -38.54
C ASN A 623 -28.61 42.39 -38.55
N GLY A 624 -29.54 41.82 -39.31
CA GLY A 624 -29.68 40.38 -39.50
C GLY A 624 -28.44 39.75 -40.15
N GLU A 625 -27.95 40.32 -41.24
CA GLU A 625 -26.70 39.89 -41.87
C GLU A 625 -25.47 40.13 -40.98
N TYR A 626 -25.44 41.21 -40.18
CA TYR A 626 -24.38 41.45 -39.19
C TYR A 626 -24.38 40.40 -38.07
N VAL A 627 -25.53 40.08 -37.47
CA VAL A 627 -25.65 39.01 -36.46
C VAL A 627 -25.24 37.66 -37.07
N LYS A 628 -25.74 37.34 -38.26
CA LYS A 628 -25.40 36.11 -39.00
C LYS A 628 -23.90 35.99 -39.30
N ALA A 629 -23.21 37.07 -39.65
CA ALA A 629 -21.77 37.07 -39.87
C ALA A 629 -21.00 36.76 -38.58
N GLY A 630 -21.35 37.39 -37.46
CA GLY A 630 -20.72 37.13 -36.16
C GLY A 630 -21.02 35.74 -35.59
N LEU A 631 -22.22 35.19 -35.86
CA LEU A 631 -22.54 33.80 -35.56
C LEU A 631 -21.70 32.82 -36.37
N ALA A 632 -21.38 33.13 -37.63
CA ALA A 632 -20.45 32.33 -38.43
C ALA A 632 -19.00 32.38 -37.90
N GLU A 633 -18.56 33.49 -37.29
CA GLU A 633 -17.28 33.53 -36.56
C GLU A 633 -17.28 32.57 -35.36
N LEU A 634 -18.39 32.49 -34.60
CA LEU A 634 -18.53 31.53 -33.50
C LEU A 634 -18.60 30.07 -33.99
N GLU A 635 -19.26 29.80 -35.13
CA GLU A 635 -19.32 28.46 -35.74
C GLU A 635 -17.93 28.02 -36.22
N GLN A 636 -17.19 28.91 -36.89
CA GLN A 636 -15.80 28.65 -37.31
C GLN A 636 -14.90 28.38 -36.10
N TRP A 637 -15.00 29.17 -35.02
CA TRP A 637 -14.24 28.93 -33.79
C TRP A 637 -14.56 27.55 -33.17
N CYS A 638 -15.82 27.10 -33.22
CA CYS A 638 -16.21 25.77 -32.77
C CYS A 638 -15.59 24.65 -33.64
N PHE A 639 -15.39 24.89 -34.94
CA PHE A 639 -14.71 23.97 -35.84
C PHE A 639 -13.20 23.91 -35.53
N ASP A 640 -12.56 25.05 -35.32
CA ASP A 640 -11.11 25.12 -35.02
C ASP A 640 -10.77 24.54 -33.63
N ALA A 641 -11.73 24.51 -32.69
CA ALA A 641 -11.60 23.88 -31.38
C ALA A 641 -11.84 22.34 -31.35
N THR A 642 -11.70 21.66 -32.49
CA THR A 642 -12.32 20.35 -32.79
C THR A 642 -12.06 19.23 -31.78
N ASP A 643 -10.81 19.01 -31.35
CA ASP A 643 -10.44 17.80 -30.56
C ASP A 643 -11.09 17.71 -29.16
N GLU A 644 -11.57 18.82 -28.60
CA GLU A 644 -12.11 18.85 -27.22
C GLU A 644 -13.56 19.35 -27.14
N VAL A 645 -13.94 20.32 -27.98
CA VAL A 645 -15.28 20.93 -27.95
C VAL A 645 -16.29 20.12 -28.79
N SER A 646 -15.82 19.37 -29.80
CA SER A 646 -16.60 18.65 -30.83
C SER A 646 -18.03 18.24 -30.41
N PHE A 647 -18.99 19.08 -30.79
CA PHE A 647 -20.42 18.81 -30.75
C PHE A 647 -20.97 18.60 -32.17
N PRO A 648 -21.84 17.60 -32.40
CA PRO A 648 -22.86 17.76 -33.41
C PRO A 648 -23.91 18.75 -32.86
N LEU A 649 -24.21 19.81 -33.62
CA LEU A 649 -25.12 20.96 -33.33
C LEU A 649 -24.43 22.23 -32.80
N PHE A 650 -24.55 23.31 -33.58
CA PHE A 650 -25.39 24.45 -33.17
C PHE A 650 -26.19 24.95 -34.37
N TYR A 651 -27.52 24.94 -34.27
CA TYR A 651 -28.32 25.99 -34.92
C TYR A 651 -28.34 27.15 -33.92
N PHE A 652 -27.88 28.32 -34.33
CA PHE A 652 -28.18 29.56 -33.61
C PHE A 652 -29.54 30.05 -34.10
N PHE A 653 -30.48 30.20 -33.16
CA PHE A 653 -31.94 30.16 -33.33
C PHE A 653 -32.51 28.78 -33.73
#